data_AF-A0A3D3JKJ4-F1
#
_entry.id   AF-A0A3D3JKJ4-F1
#
_cell.length_a   1.000
_cell.length_b   1.000
_cell.length_c   1.000
_cell.angle_alpha   90.00
_cell.angle_beta   90.00
_cell.angle_gamma   90.00
#
_symmetry.space_group_name_H-M   'P 1'
#
loop_
_entity.id
_entity.type
_entity.pdbx_description
1 polymer ?
#
loop_
_entity_poly.entity_id
_entity_poly.type
_entity_poly.pdbx_seq_one_letter_code
_entity_poly.pdbx_strand_id
1 'polypeptide(L)'
;MTTRTRYHRLFVAIASVAIVLATAIPLHSQHLENRATGSVKNSGTIRFKSDTGRYKNAAPFAAITNNVIEFAGTDNLFTDLDGFTASSTVLGQDPAWRVPGLVRYKKTGTARQNLQPRYYTNLENADEAPKWIPDSVFVGGEYLITLSGPRTYNGTFTYDGSQPQYLTSERGMSGNVNRYNNMTIRNSVKNVRDSDEVRMDGIFTGETSAPLRVYGEFYWGSDSYAFADIDIDTVGHLETGRGVSFLHEDVSVRNGDFVIPQGSDTVFVMPTGLIVLRNADTARLVMGARTRLDILGEFRNEHPPLVNVSFDSTSLVHYTGTQTPQIVQATVGTHPYGNLMTSKGVKGANGDVHVYTDLTVNDTNIVMIPHTMSMTTGRALYTNLAEVVGRLRRDLRRGDTSVTYVYNNEETFFNFIAKPDTLTLDSRPQTRPNAYDPTTDVFRKLTVTASGEWQALVRAGYRASDIPSPWDPTASERLLKMYNAYPAPNERALKLTPTLPPTYNRRSLAQSTGIAYVELFGISRSGADNIRLDDGNDLLLRGSRDTLRAIASGRWSNPFTWDEAREPEPIDRVIIDGFTVHVGYVRASDNYAVAERYPDSLSQLVIVGAMQNSSLLFGSTGTFNTFSYVPAAGVDMRIFRQAPALVPTLSQDVTATDIDGGLVVYPSSTITVTNLLLGADATVFNAGRLRVGIP
;
A
#
# COMPACT_ATOMS: atom_id res chain seq x y z
N MET A 1 -87.15 -15.98 -95.41
CA MET A 1 -86.60 -17.16 -96.10
C MET A 1 -85.71 -17.90 -95.12
N THR A 2 -85.96 -19.20 -94.95
CA THR A 2 -84.99 -20.27 -94.59
C THR A 2 -84.19 -20.10 -93.29
N THR A 3 -84.16 -21.00 -92.31
CA THR A 3 -84.70 -22.35 -92.08
C THR A 3 -84.23 -22.71 -90.66
N ARG A 4 -85.13 -23.20 -89.78
CA ARG A 4 -85.15 -24.57 -89.23
C ARG A 4 -84.10 -24.97 -88.16
N THR A 5 -84.67 -25.34 -86.99
CA THR A 5 -84.44 -26.58 -86.19
C THR A 5 -83.07 -26.82 -85.55
N ARG A 6 -82.90 -27.46 -84.38
CA ARG A 6 -83.75 -28.12 -83.36
C ARG A 6 -82.82 -28.45 -82.16
N TYR A 7 -83.39 -28.51 -80.94
CA TYR A 7 -83.12 -29.42 -79.80
C TYR A 7 -81.65 -29.82 -79.49
N HIS A 8 -81.09 -29.69 -78.27
CA HIS A 8 -81.40 -30.48 -77.05
C HIS A 8 -80.45 -30.09 -75.89
N ARG A 9 -81.04 -29.88 -74.69
CA ARG A 9 -80.65 -30.38 -73.36
C ARG A 9 -79.18 -30.31 -72.84
N LEU A 10 -79.05 -29.53 -71.75
CA LEU A 10 -78.59 -29.93 -70.39
C LEU A 10 -77.20 -29.50 -69.90
N PHE A 11 -77.21 -29.01 -68.65
CA PHE A 11 -76.17 -28.90 -67.60
C PHE A 11 -75.52 -27.53 -67.27
N VAL A 12 -76.07 -26.95 -66.18
CA VAL A 12 -75.46 -26.33 -64.97
C VAL A 12 -74.09 -25.66 -65.08
N ALA A 13 -74.04 -24.35 -64.75
CA ALA A 13 -73.02 -23.76 -63.87
C ALA A 13 -73.50 -22.40 -63.32
N ILE A 14 -73.62 -22.33 -61.99
CA ILE A 14 -73.82 -21.10 -61.20
C ILE A 14 -72.48 -20.36 -61.16
N ALA A 15 -72.45 -19.10 -61.58
CA ALA A 15 -71.29 -18.22 -61.39
C ALA A 15 -71.70 -16.99 -60.58
N SER A 16 -71.39 -17.06 -59.28
CA SER A 16 -71.36 -15.94 -58.35
C SER A 16 -70.21 -14.99 -58.73
N VAL A 17 -70.49 -13.72 -58.98
CA VAL A 17 -69.46 -12.68 -59.06
C VAL A 17 -69.42 -11.96 -57.72
N ALA A 18 -68.43 -12.32 -56.91
CA ALA A 18 -68.01 -11.56 -55.75
C ALA A 18 -66.99 -10.50 -56.19
N ILE A 19 -67.37 -9.23 -56.12
CA ILE A 19 -66.42 -8.11 -56.13
C ILE A 19 -65.82 -8.06 -54.71
N VAL A 20 -64.58 -8.53 -54.55
CA VAL A 20 -63.80 -8.32 -53.33
C VAL A 20 -62.96 -7.05 -53.53
N LEU A 21 -63.39 -5.97 -52.88
CA LEU A 21 -62.51 -4.85 -52.54
C LEU A 21 -61.42 -5.38 -51.60
N ALA A 22 -60.17 -5.36 -52.05
CA ALA A 22 -59.00 -5.54 -51.20
C ALA A 22 -58.72 -4.24 -50.42
N THR A 23 -59.55 -3.92 -49.45
CA THR A 23 -59.20 -3.00 -48.36
C THR A 23 -58.59 -3.83 -47.25
N ALA A 24 -57.38 -3.48 -46.80
CA ALA A 24 -56.75 -4.05 -45.62
C ALA A 24 -57.69 -3.91 -44.42
N ILE A 25 -58.32 -5.02 -44.01
CA ILE A 25 -59.11 -5.05 -42.78
C ILE A 25 -58.10 -4.95 -41.63
N PRO A 26 -58.16 -3.91 -40.77
CA PRO A 26 -57.32 -3.87 -39.58
C PRO A 26 -57.67 -5.09 -38.72
N LEU A 27 -56.66 -5.92 -38.42
CA LEU A 27 -56.79 -7.06 -37.51
C LEU A 27 -57.43 -6.58 -36.20
N HIS A 28 -58.71 -6.91 -36.00
CA HIS A 28 -59.40 -6.74 -34.73
C HIS A 28 -58.57 -7.37 -33.60
N SER A 29 -58.64 -6.78 -32.41
CA SER A 29 -57.84 -7.20 -31.27
C SER A 29 -58.00 -8.71 -31.01
N GLN A 30 -56.87 -9.43 -30.97
CA GLN A 30 -56.88 -10.88 -30.71
C GLN A 30 -56.81 -11.10 -29.21
N HIS A 31 -57.93 -11.53 -28.61
CA HIS A 31 -57.97 -11.85 -27.19
C HIS A 31 -58.20 -13.34 -26.97
N LEU A 32 -57.51 -13.90 -26.00
CA LEU A 32 -57.81 -15.21 -25.42
C LEU A 32 -58.31 -14.97 -24.00
N GLU A 33 -59.55 -15.37 -23.71
CA GLU A 33 -60.15 -15.22 -22.38
C GLU A 33 -60.36 -16.58 -21.73
N ASN A 34 -59.66 -16.81 -20.62
CA ASN A 34 -59.80 -18.00 -19.79
C ASN A 34 -60.50 -17.65 -18.47
N ARG A 35 -61.80 -17.92 -18.39
CA ARG A 35 -62.64 -17.58 -17.21
C ARG A 35 -62.35 -18.50 -16.02
N ALA A 36 -62.93 -18.20 -14.85
CA ALA A 36 -62.63 -18.87 -13.58
C ALA A 36 -62.75 -20.41 -13.58
N THR A 37 -63.64 -20.98 -14.39
CA THR A 37 -63.82 -22.43 -14.54
C THR A 37 -63.15 -23.01 -15.78
N GLY A 38 -62.43 -22.19 -16.54
CA GLY A 38 -61.77 -22.57 -17.78
C GLY A 38 -60.45 -23.30 -17.55
N SER A 39 -59.92 -23.87 -18.64
CA SER A 39 -58.58 -24.44 -18.67
C SER A 39 -57.93 -24.17 -20.02
N VAL A 40 -56.61 -23.97 -20.03
CA VAL A 40 -55.83 -23.84 -21.26
C VAL A 40 -54.75 -24.90 -21.23
N LYS A 41 -54.83 -25.86 -22.16
CA LYS A 41 -53.84 -26.92 -22.33
C LYS A 41 -53.29 -26.85 -23.75
N ASN A 42 -52.24 -26.07 -23.93
CA ASN A 42 -51.65 -25.83 -25.23
C ASN A 42 -50.34 -26.63 -25.39
N SER A 43 -50.32 -27.57 -26.33
CA SER A 43 -49.12 -28.30 -26.75
C SER A 43 -48.43 -27.68 -27.98
N GLY A 44 -49.04 -26.67 -28.61
CA GLY A 44 -48.53 -25.96 -29.79
C GLY A 44 -48.20 -24.50 -29.49
N THR A 45 -48.56 -23.62 -30.42
CA THR A 45 -48.33 -22.17 -30.30
C THR A 45 -49.66 -21.42 -30.29
N ILE A 46 -49.91 -20.66 -29.22
CA ILE A 46 -50.94 -19.61 -29.20
C ILE A 46 -50.29 -18.35 -29.74
N ARG A 47 -50.78 -17.81 -30.86
CA ARG A 47 -50.17 -16.65 -31.54
C ARG A 47 -51.10 -15.45 -31.55
N PHE A 48 -50.59 -14.32 -31.05
CA PHE A 48 -51.25 -13.01 -31.11
C PHE A 48 -50.58 -12.15 -32.18
N LYS A 49 -51.25 -11.97 -33.32
CA LYS A 49 -50.80 -11.15 -34.46
C LYS A 49 -51.19 -9.67 -34.34
N SER A 50 -52.25 -9.38 -33.58
CA SER A 50 -52.70 -7.99 -33.36
C SER A 50 -51.75 -7.26 -32.41
N ASP A 51 -51.49 -5.98 -32.68
CA ASP A 51 -50.64 -5.13 -31.85
C ASP A 51 -51.14 -4.98 -30.41
N THR A 52 -52.44 -5.16 -30.15
CA THR A 52 -53.05 -4.97 -28.82
C THR A 52 -53.73 -6.23 -28.27
N GLY A 53 -53.34 -7.40 -28.78
CA GLY A 53 -53.88 -8.68 -28.33
C GLY A 53 -53.62 -8.97 -26.84
N ARG A 54 -54.52 -9.69 -26.18
CA ARG A 54 -54.44 -9.95 -24.72
C ARG A 54 -54.71 -11.41 -24.37
N TYR A 55 -53.89 -11.97 -23.48
CA TYR A 55 -54.22 -13.21 -22.76
C TYR A 55 -54.84 -12.82 -21.42
N LYS A 56 -56.16 -12.95 -21.31
CA LYS A 56 -56.92 -12.69 -20.09
C LYS A 56 -57.13 -13.97 -19.30
N ASN A 57 -56.78 -14.00 -18.02
CA ASN A 57 -56.96 -15.19 -17.19
C ASN A 57 -57.66 -14.87 -15.86
N ALA A 58 -58.62 -15.73 -15.49
CA ALA A 58 -59.19 -15.83 -14.15
C ALA A 58 -59.21 -17.29 -13.64
N ALA A 59 -58.78 -18.27 -14.45
CA ALA A 59 -58.73 -19.67 -14.02
C ALA A 59 -57.57 -19.91 -13.04
N PRO A 60 -57.66 -20.91 -12.15
CA PRO A 60 -56.55 -21.34 -11.30
C PRO A 60 -55.29 -21.69 -12.12
N PHE A 61 -54.11 -21.34 -11.61
CA PHE A 61 -52.83 -21.60 -12.29
C PHE A 61 -52.65 -23.07 -12.71
N ALA A 62 -53.05 -24.01 -11.85
CA ALA A 62 -52.96 -25.45 -12.11
C ALA A 62 -53.78 -25.92 -13.34
N ALA A 63 -54.72 -25.12 -13.83
CA ALA A 63 -55.52 -25.40 -15.03
C ALA A 63 -54.86 -24.92 -16.33
N ILE A 64 -53.62 -24.40 -16.26
CA ILE A 64 -52.94 -23.75 -17.37
C ILE A 64 -51.62 -24.47 -17.66
N THR A 65 -51.51 -25.04 -18.85
CA THR A 65 -50.25 -25.52 -19.42
C THR A 65 -50.07 -24.94 -20.82
N ASN A 66 -48.87 -24.46 -21.10
CA ASN A 66 -48.54 -23.89 -22.40
C ASN A 66 -47.18 -24.40 -22.87
N ASN A 67 -47.09 -24.72 -24.16
CA ASN A 67 -45.82 -24.94 -24.83
C ASN A 67 -45.25 -23.60 -25.30
N VAL A 68 -45.91 -22.91 -26.24
CA VAL A 68 -45.47 -21.59 -26.73
C VAL A 68 -46.62 -20.58 -26.74
N ILE A 69 -46.37 -19.38 -26.22
CA ILE A 69 -47.18 -18.17 -26.40
C ILE A 69 -46.35 -17.19 -27.23
N GLU A 70 -46.81 -16.87 -28.44
CA GLU A 70 -46.10 -15.98 -29.36
C GLU A 70 -46.84 -14.64 -29.50
N PHE A 71 -46.14 -13.56 -29.15
CA PHE A 71 -46.56 -12.20 -29.37
C PHE A 71 -45.87 -11.67 -30.64
N ALA A 72 -46.66 -11.38 -31.67
CA ALA A 72 -46.23 -10.76 -32.92
C ALA A 72 -46.70 -9.31 -33.07
N GLY A 73 -47.54 -8.84 -32.14
CA GLY A 73 -47.93 -7.45 -31.99
C GLY A 73 -46.89 -6.61 -31.23
N THR A 74 -47.06 -5.29 -31.24
CA THR A 74 -46.19 -4.34 -30.50
C THR A 74 -46.45 -4.32 -28.99
N ASP A 75 -47.71 -4.44 -28.56
CA ASP A 75 -48.19 -4.14 -27.20
C ASP A 75 -49.12 -5.25 -26.67
N ASN A 76 -48.74 -6.52 -26.89
CA ASN A 76 -49.51 -7.64 -26.36
C ASN A 76 -49.39 -7.73 -24.84
N LEU A 77 -50.48 -8.06 -24.15
CA LEU A 77 -50.56 -8.06 -22.69
C LEU A 77 -51.07 -9.38 -22.08
N PHE A 78 -50.52 -9.74 -20.93
CA PHE A 78 -51.15 -10.65 -19.96
C PHE A 78 -51.98 -9.81 -18.98
N THR A 79 -53.26 -10.12 -18.85
CA THR A 79 -54.18 -9.41 -17.95
C THR A 79 -55.14 -10.36 -17.23
N ASP A 80 -55.90 -9.84 -16.29
CA ASP A 80 -57.10 -10.51 -15.80
C ASP A 80 -58.29 -10.24 -16.75
N LEU A 81 -59.49 -10.65 -16.38
CA LEU A 81 -60.69 -10.44 -17.20
C LEU A 81 -61.06 -8.96 -17.36
N ASP A 82 -60.76 -8.14 -16.36
CA ASP A 82 -61.04 -6.70 -16.34
C ASP A 82 -59.95 -5.87 -17.06
N GLY A 83 -58.84 -6.52 -17.41
CA GLY A 83 -57.75 -5.92 -18.16
C GLY A 83 -56.62 -5.35 -17.30
N PHE A 84 -56.62 -5.63 -15.99
CA PHE A 84 -55.54 -5.26 -15.09
C PHE A 84 -54.32 -6.17 -15.26
N THR A 85 -53.12 -5.60 -15.07
CA THR A 85 -51.83 -6.28 -15.30
C THR A 85 -51.15 -6.80 -14.03
N ALA A 86 -51.77 -6.64 -12.86
CA ALA A 86 -51.19 -6.94 -11.55
C ALA A 86 -52.19 -7.54 -10.55
N SER A 87 -53.25 -8.19 -11.05
CA SER A 87 -54.32 -8.82 -10.25
C SER A 87 -54.05 -10.31 -10.07
N SER A 88 -54.40 -10.92 -8.93
CA SER A 88 -53.99 -12.26 -8.46
C SER A 88 -54.21 -13.47 -9.40
N THR A 89 -54.77 -13.28 -10.59
CA THR A 89 -54.94 -14.32 -11.63
C THR A 89 -54.18 -14.05 -12.94
N VAL A 90 -53.49 -12.91 -13.05
CA VAL A 90 -52.65 -12.54 -14.20
C VAL A 90 -51.42 -13.45 -14.27
N LEU A 91 -51.17 -14.04 -15.45
CA LEU A 91 -49.96 -14.83 -15.67
C LEU A 91 -48.70 -13.96 -15.58
N GLY A 92 -47.72 -14.45 -14.84
CA GLY A 92 -46.39 -13.88 -14.67
C GLY A 92 -46.31 -12.68 -13.76
N GLN A 93 -47.36 -12.34 -13.00
CA GLN A 93 -47.30 -11.18 -12.09
C GLN A 93 -46.41 -11.39 -10.86
N ASP A 94 -46.23 -12.65 -10.44
CA ASP A 94 -45.43 -13.07 -9.31
C ASP A 94 -44.82 -14.46 -9.60
N PRO A 95 -43.89 -14.94 -8.75
CA PRO A 95 -43.25 -16.24 -8.97
C PRO A 95 -44.22 -17.43 -8.98
N ALA A 96 -45.32 -17.40 -8.23
CA ALA A 96 -46.30 -18.48 -8.15
C ALA A 96 -47.22 -18.54 -9.38
N TRP A 97 -47.37 -17.42 -10.08
CA TRP A 97 -48.12 -17.29 -11.33
C TRP A 97 -47.24 -17.27 -12.59
N ARG A 98 -45.95 -17.65 -12.49
CA ARG A 98 -44.99 -17.65 -13.60
C ARG A 98 -45.59 -18.17 -14.90
N VAL A 99 -45.43 -17.43 -16.00
CA VAL A 99 -46.02 -17.83 -17.29
C VAL A 99 -45.46 -19.21 -17.69
N PRO A 100 -46.30 -20.24 -17.85
CA PRO A 100 -45.84 -21.58 -18.19
C PRO A 100 -45.37 -21.65 -19.64
N GLY A 101 -44.33 -22.44 -19.91
CA GLY A 101 -43.77 -22.63 -21.25
C GLY A 101 -42.91 -21.46 -21.73
N LEU A 102 -42.76 -21.37 -23.05
CA LEU A 102 -42.01 -20.32 -23.73
C LEU A 102 -42.90 -19.14 -24.10
N VAL A 103 -42.52 -17.93 -23.68
CA VAL A 103 -43.06 -16.70 -24.26
C VAL A 103 -42.08 -16.18 -25.30
N ARG A 104 -42.56 -16.05 -26.54
CA ARG A 104 -41.77 -15.59 -27.67
C ARG A 104 -42.27 -14.23 -28.17
N TYR A 105 -41.40 -13.24 -28.16
CA TYR A 105 -41.63 -11.92 -28.77
C TYR A 105 -41.04 -11.92 -30.17
N LYS A 106 -41.89 -12.15 -31.18
CA LYS A 106 -41.52 -12.38 -32.58
C LYS A 106 -42.20 -11.39 -33.51
N LYS A 107 -41.52 -10.32 -33.91
CA LYS A 107 -42.04 -9.29 -34.82
C LYS A 107 -41.00 -8.94 -35.87
N THR A 108 -41.43 -8.88 -37.13
CA THR A 108 -40.61 -8.42 -38.26
C THR A 108 -40.78 -6.91 -38.48
N GLY A 109 -39.81 -6.28 -39.15
CA GLY A 109 -39.85 -4.85 -39.50
C GLY A 109 -39.30 -3.93 -38.41
N THR A 110 -39.54 -2.62 -38.53
CA THR A 110 -38.88 -1.59 -37.71
C THR A 110 -39.71 -1.13 -36.50
N ALA A 111 -40.96 -1.56 -36.39
CA ALA A 111 -41.85 -1.17 -35.30
C ALA A 111 -41.39 -1.85 -33.99
N ARG A 112 -41.12 -1.03 -32.97
CA ARG A 112 -40.68 -1.49 -31.65
C ARG A 112 -41.70 -2.45 -31.02
N GLN A 113 -41.22 -3.57 -30.50
CA GLN A 113 -42.02 -4.52 -29.73
C GLN A 113 -41.71 -4.39 -28.24
N ASN A 114 -42.75 -4.19 -27.42
CA ASN A 114 -42.63 -3.97 -25.99
C ASN A 114 -42.84 -5.30 -25.23
N LEU A 115 -41.84 -5.68 -24.44
CA LEU A 115 -41.96 -6.79 -23.49
C LEU A 115 -42.69 -6.33 -22.23
N GLN A 116 -43.21 -7.30 -21.48
CA GLN A 116 -43.88 -7.05 -20.21
C GLN A 116 -43.01 -7.40 -18.99
N PRO A 117 -43.14 -6.65 -17.88
CA PRO A 117 -42.49 -6.95 -16.62
C PRO A 117 -43.18 -8.17 -15.97
N ARG A 118 -42.60 -9.36 -16.15
CA ARG A 118 -43.23 -10.63 -15.75
C ARG A 118 -42.19 -11.67 -15.33
N TYR A 119 -42.68 -12.66 -14.60
CA TYR A 119 -42.02 -13.95 -14.36
C TYR A 119 -42.31 -14.90 -15.51
N TYR A 120 -41.29 -15.20 -16.30
CA TYR A 120 -41.32 -16.13 -17.42
C TYR A 120 -40.67 -17.47 -17.03
N THR A 121 -41.24 -18.58 -17.49
CA THR A 121 -40.54 -19.88 -17.44
C THR A 121 -39.40 -19.84 -18.45
N ASN A 122 -39.69 -19.68 -19.73
CA ASN A 122 -38.70 -19.39 -20.77
C ASN A 122 -39.10 -18.12 -21.54
N LEU A 123 -38.12 -17.36 -22.01
CA LEU A 123 -38.31 -16.13 -22.77
C LEU A 123 -37.47 -16.18 -24.05
N GLU A 124 -38.05 -15.82 -25.20
CA GLU A 124 -37.30 -15.69 -26.45
C GLU A 124 -37.60 -14.35 -27.11
N ASN A 125 -36.53 -13.65 -27.51
CA ASN A 125 -36.58 -12.52 -28.42
C ASN A 125 -36.21 -12.98 -29.83
N ALA A 126 -37.16 -12.83 -30.75
CA ALA A 126 -37.07 -13.32 -32.12
C ALA A 126 -37.45 -12.24 -33.16
N ASP A 127 -36.95 -12.39 -34.39
CA ASP A 127 -37.08 -11.50 -35.55
C ASP A 127 -36.58 -10.05 -35.37
N GLU A 128 -36.44 -9.33 -36.49
CA GLU A 128 -35.67 -8.09 -36.64
C GLU A 128 -36.21 -6.85 -35.89
N ALA A 129 -37.42 -6.89 -35.32
CA ALA A 129 -37.98 -5.72 -34.64
C ALA A 129 -37.17 -5.32 -33.39
N PRO A 130 -36.91 -4.01 -33.17
CA PRO A 130 -36.33 -3.54 -31.92
C PRO A 130 -37.17 -3.98 -30.72
N LYS A 131 -36.52 -4.41 -29.64
CA LYS A 131 -37.19 -4.88 -28.42
C LYS A 131 -37.01 -3.87 -27.29
N TRP A 132 -38.09 -3.52 -26.63
CA TRP A 132 -38.08 -2.75 -25.39
C TRP A 132 -38.33 -3.68 -24.22
N ILE A 133 -37.33 -3.84 -23.35
CA ILE A 133 -37.34 -4.76 -22.23
C ILE A 133 -37.49 -3.92 -20.96
N PRO A 134 -38.64 -3.97 -20.28
CA PRO A 134 -38.89 -3.14 -19.11
C PRO A 134 -38.13 -3.64 -17.88
N ASP A 135 -38.27 -2.90 -16.79
CA ASP A 135 -37.75 -3.30 -15.48
C ASP A 135 -38.52 -4.52 -14.98
N SER A 136 -37.98 -5.25 -14.01
CA SER A 136 -38.68 -6.34 -13.34
C SER A 136 -39.09 -7.47 -14.29
N VAL A 137 -38.17 -7.88 -15.17
CA VAL A 137 -38.28 -9.09 -15.99
C VAL A 137 -37.52 -10.22 -15.32
N PHE A 138 -38.18 -11.35 -15.07
CA PHE A 138 -37.61 -12.50 -14.38
C PHE A 138 -37.69 -13.75 -15.27
N VAL A 139 -36.57 -14.45 -15.45
CA VAL A 139 -36.50 -15.68 -16.26
C VAL A 139 -35.99 -16.83 -15.40
N GLY A 140 -36.82 -17.87 -15.28
CA GLY A 140 -36.54 -19.04 -14.43
C GLY A 140 -35.88 -20.21 -15.17
N GLY A 141 -36.00 -20.26 -16.49
CA GLY A 141 -35.40 -21.23 -17.38
C GLY A 141 -34.48 -20.53 -18.39
N GLU A 142 -34.75 -20.71 -19.68
CA GLU A 142 -33.90 -20.15 -20.74
C GLU A 142 -34.37 -18.75 -21.17
N TYR A 143 -33.41 -17.84 -21.35
CA TYR A 143 -33.58 -16.63 -22.14
C TYR A 143 -32.78 -16.75 -23.44
N LEU A 144 -33.46 -16.67 -24.58
CA LEU A 144 -32.89 -16.93 -25.89
C LEU A 144 -33.03 -15.72 -26.82
N ILE A 145 -32.00 -15.51 -27.64
CA ILE A 145 -32.01 -14.55 -28.74
C ILE A 145 -31.62 -15.30 -30.01
N THR A 146 -32.60 -15.68 -30.83
CA THR A 146 -32.37 -16.44 -32.08
C THR A 146 -31.99 -15.51 -33.23
N LEU A 147 -32.72 -14.40 -33.36
CA LEU A 147 -32.51 -13.30 -34.27
C LEU A 147 -33.28 -12.14 -33.66
N SER A 148 -32.67 -10.97 -33.42
CA SER A 148 -33.41 -9.87 -32.82
C SER A 148 -32.88 -8.52 -33.29
N GLY A 149 -33.76 -7.54 -33.45
CA GLY A 149 -33.36 -6.14 -33.58
C GLY A 149 -32.66 -5.61 -32.32
N PRO A 150 -32.29 -4.31 -32.30
CA PRO A 150 -31.70 -3.68 -31.13
C PRO A 150 -32.57 -3.88 -29.88
N ARG A 151 -31.96 -4.28 -28.78
CA ARG A 151 -32.63 -4.46 -27.48
C ARG A 151 -32.27 -3.32 -26.55
N THR A 152 -33.29 -2.68 -25.98
CA THR A 152 -33.12 -1.66 -24.95
C THR A 152 -33.67 -2.21 -23.64
N TYR A 153 -32.79 -2.36 -22.65
CA TYR A 153 -33.14 -2.77 -21.30
C TYR A 153 -33.38 -1.53 -20.43
N ASN A 154 -34.52 -1.48 -19.76
CA ASN A 154 -34.84 -0.43 -18.81
C ASN A 154 -34.91 -1.07 -17.42
N GLY A 155 -34.06 -0.68 -16.47
CA GLY A 155 -34.03 -1.31 -15.14
C GLY A 155 -33.40 -2.71 -15.12
N THR A 156 -33.94 -3.59 -14.28
CA THR A 156 -33.32 -4.83 -13.83
C THR A 156 -33.89 -6.06 -14.54
N PHE A 157 -33.01 -6.78 -15.21
CA PHE A 157 -33.27 -8.10 -15.74
C PHE A 157 -32.77 -9.17 -14.77
N THR A 158 -33.62 -10.12 -14.40
CA THR A 158 -33.30 -11.10 -13.35
C THR A 158 -33.30 -12.53 -13.89
N TYR A 159 -32.22 -13.25 -13.64
CA TYR A 159 -32.15 -14.70 -13.81
C TYR A 159 -32.39 -15.38 -12.46
N ASP A 160 -33.58 -15.98 -12.28
CA ASP A 160 -34.06 -16.49 -11.00
C ASP A 160 -34.34 -18.00 -10.96
N GLY A 161 -33.77 -18.75 -11.90
CA GLY A 161 -33.93 -20.20 -12.00
C GLY A 161 -33.29 -20.95 -10.84
N SER A 162 -33.96 -22.00 -10.35
CA SER A 162 -33.43 -22.93 -9.35
C SER A 162 -32.49 -23.98 -9.93
N GLN A 163 -32.42 -24.09 -11.26
CA GLN A 163 -31.45 -24.90 -11.99
C GLN A 163 -30.40 -23.98 -12.65
N PRO A 164 -29.18 -24.47 -12.91
CA PRO A 164 -28.17 -23.67 -13.59
C PRO A 164 -28.68 -23.03 -14.89
N GLN A 165 -28.40 -21.75 -15.09
CA GLN A 165 -28.81 -21.00 -16.28
C GLN A 165 -27.59 -20.46 -17.02
N TYR A 166 -27.79 -20.15 -18.30
CA TYR A 166 -26.82 -19.41 -19.11
C TYR A 166 -27.27 -17.96 -19.22
N LEU A 167 -26.34 -17.04 -18.99
CA LEU A 167 -26.53 -15.63 -19.24
C LEU A 167 -26.45 -15.41 -20.76
N THR A 168 -27.40 -14.68 -21.30
CA THR A 168 -27.58 -14.58 -22.74
C THR A 168 -26.64 -13.52 -23.29
N SER A 169 -25.93 -13.87 -24.36
CA SER A 169 -25.01 -12.95 -25.04
C SER A 169 -25.71 -11.68 -25.51
N GLU A 170 -25.10 -10.54 -25.19
CA GLU A 170 -25.48 -9.20 -25.58
C GLU A 170 -24.25 -8.50 -26.16
N ARG A 171 -23.94 -8.85 -27.41
CA ARG A 171 -22.75 -8.41 -28.16
C ARG A 171 -23.02 -7.10 -28.94
N GLY A 172 -22.10 -6.13 -28.83
CA GLY A 172 -22.16 -4.90 -29.65
C GLY A 172 -21.34 -3.71 -29.11
N MET A 173 -20.57 -3.06 -30.00
CA MET A 173 -19.53 -2.09 -29.61
C MET A 173 -19.93 -0.60 -29.58
N SER A 174 -21.20 -0.21 -29.77
CA SER A 174 -21.55 1.22 -29.66
C SER A 174 -23.01 1.50 -29.28
N GLY A 175 -23.22 2.39 -28.31
CA GLY A 175 -24.53 2.86 -27.85
C GLY A 175 -25.10 2.09 -26.64
N ASN A 176 -26.31 2.49 -26.21
CA ASN A 176 -27.03 1.92 -25.06
C ASN A 176 -28.01 0.81 -25.51
N VAL A 177 -27.61 0.01 -26.49
CA VAL A 177 -28.42 -1.07 -27.07
C VAL A 177 -27.63 -2.37 -27.06
N ASN A 178 -28.34 -3.48 -26.91
CA ASN A 178 -27.77 -4.83 -26.76
C ASN A 178 -26.81 -4.90 -25.56
N ARG A 179 -27.25 -4.34 -24.43
CA ARG A 179 -26.56 -4.34 -23.13
C ARG A 179 -27.60 -4.36 -22.04
N TYR A 180 -27.40 -5.16 -21.02
CA TYR A 180 -28.27 -5.11 -19.85
C TYR A 180 -28.11 -3.76 -19.17
N ASN A 181 -29.21 -3.18 -18.69
CA ASN A 181 -29.12 -1.99 -17.86
C ASN A 181 -28.68 -2.40 -16.45
N ASN A 182 -29.54 -3.04 -15.66
CA ASN A 182 -29.13 -3.75 -14.45
C ASN A 182 -29.36 -5.26 -14.61
N MET A 183 -28.59 -6.08 -13.89
CA MET A 183 -28.79 -7.52 -13.83
C MET A 183 -28.73 -8.04 -12.40
N THR A 184 -29.66 -8.93 -12.08
CA THR A 184 -29.64 -9.71 -10.84
C THR A 184 -29.59 -11.21 -11.15
N ILE A 185 -28.71 -11.94 -10.46
CA ILE A 185 -28.65 -13.40 -10.53
C ILE A 185 -28.99 -14.03 -9.18
N ARG A 186 -29.83 -15.08 -9.20
CA ARG A 186 -30.40 -15.71 -7.98
C ARG A 186 -30.49 -17.24 -8.06
N ASN A 187 -30.67 -17.86 -6.90
CA ASN A 187 -31.13 -19.24 -6.67
C ASN A 187 -30.22 -20.40 -7.12
N SER A 188 -29.34 -20.20 -8.09
CA SER A 188 -28.45 -21.25 -8.61
C SER A 188 -27.31 -20.66 -9.43
N VAL A 189 -26.36 -21.50 -9.82
CA VAL A 189 -25.23 -21.13 -10.69
C VAL A 189 -25.69 -20.46 -11.99
N LYS A 190 -25.00 -19.38 -12.38
CA LYS A 190 -25.13 -18.75 -13.70
C LYS A 190 -23.84 -18.88 -14.47
N ASN A 191 -23.94 -19.16 -15.76
CA ASN A 191 -22.79 -19.40 -16.63
C ASN A 191 -22.78 -18.40 -17.77
N VAL A 192 -21.60 -17.84 -18.07
CA VAL A 192 -21.30 -17.16 -19.33
C VAL A 192 -20.54 -18.17 -20.19
N ARG A 193 -21.06 -18.55 -21.35
CA ARG A 193 -20.38 -19.54 -22.22
C ARG A 193 -19.15 -18.92 -22.87
N ASP A 194 -18.22 -19.76 -23.28
CA ASP A 194 -16.98 -19.41 -24.00
C ASP A 194 -17.16 -18.44 -25.18
N SER A 195 -18.27 -18.57 -25.89
CA SER A 195 -18.63 -17.81 -27.09
C SER A 195 -19.54 -16.62 -26.80
N ASP A 196 -19.96 -16.44 -25.55
CA ASP A 196 -20.90 -15.40 -25.14
C ASP A 196 -20.15 -14.16 -24.64
N GLU A 197 -20.68 -12.99 -25.00
CA GLU A 197 -20.26 -11.68 -24.50
C GLU A 197 -21.46 -11.10 -23.74
N VAL A 198 -21.35 -10.95 -22.42
CA VAL A 198 -22.41 -10.36 -21.60
C VAL A 198 -21.92 -9.01 -21.12
N ARG A 199 -22.58 -7.95 -21.58
CA ARG A 199 -22.26 -6.58 -21.22
C ARG A 199 -23.42 -5.89 -20.53
N MET A 200 -23.09 -5.10 -19.52
CA MET A 200 -24.03 -4.29 -18.78
C MET A 200 -23.56 -2.84 -18.67
N ASP A 201 -24.49 -1.90 -18.49
CA ASP A 201 -24.17 -0.48 -18.29
C ASP A 201 -24.39 -0.04 -16.82
N GLY A 202 -25.35 -0.64 -16.13
CA GLY A 202 -25.78 -0.32 -14.76
C GLY A 202 -25.26 -1.30 -13.71
N ILE A 203 -26.10 -1.68 -12.75
CA ILE A 203 -25.68 -2.39 -11.53
C ILE A 203 -25.76 -3.91 -11.71
N PHE A 204 -24.71 -4.63 -11.24
CA PHE A 204 -24.71 -6.08 -11.08
C PHE A 204 -25.03 -6.48 -9.63
N THR A 205 -25.91 -7.46 -9.43
CA THR A 205 -26.13 -8.08 -8.12
C THR A 205 -26.21 -9.60 -8.24
N GLY A 206 -25.26 -10.31 -7.64
CA GLY A 206 -25.31 -11.76 -7.49
C GLY A 206 -25.59 -12.15 -6.05
N GLU A 207 -26.71 -12.84 -5.80
CA GLU A 207 -27.09 -13.28 -4.46
C GLU A 207 -26.29 -14.50 -3.98
N THR A 208 -26.30 -14.75 -2.67
CA THR A 208 -25.49 -15.78 -2.00
C THR A 208 -25.68 -17.21 -2.53
N SER A 209 -26.83 -17.51 -3.12
CA SER A 209 -27.12 -18.82 -3.72
C SER A 209 -26.82 -18.91 -5.22
N ALA A 210 -26.22 -17.88 -5.81
CA ALA A 210 -26.02 -17.75 -7.24
C ALA A 210 -24.55 -17.53 -7.65
N PRO A 211 -23.70 -18.56 -7.55
CA PRO A 211 -22.34 -18.49 -8.05
C PRO A 211 -22.30 -18.13 -9.55
N LEU A 212 -21.32 -17.35 -9.96
CA LEU A 212 -21.10 -16.97 -11.35
C LEU A 212 -19.91 -17.74 -11.93
N ARG A 213 -20.11 -18.41 -13.07
CA ARG A 213 -19.04 -19.06 -13.83
C ARG A 213 -18.84 -18.31 -15.15
N VAL A 214 -17.64 -17.81 -15.35
CA VAL A 214 -17.27 -17.00 -16.52
C VAL A 214 -16.33 -17.81 -17.40
N TYR A 215 -16.87 -18.34 -18.50
CA TYR A 215 -16.09 -19.02 -19.54
C TYR A 215 -15.87 -18.14 -20.78
N GLY A 216 -16.76 -17.17 -21.03
CA GLY A 216 -16.63 -16.15 -22.08
C GLY A 216 -16.31 -14.78 -21.48
N GLU A 217 -16.92 -13.73 -22.02
CA GLU A 217 -16.66 -12.35 -21.58
C GLU A 217 -17.82 -11.80 -20.74
N PHE A 218 -17.52 -11.29 -19.55
CA PHE A 218 -18.47 -10.61 -18.66
C PHE A 218 -17.95 -9.21 -18.30
N TYR A 219 -18.67 -8.19 -18.70
CA TYR A 219 -18.35 -6.80 -18.39
C TYR A 219 -19.35 -6.26 -17.37
N TRP A 220 -18.89 -5.97 -16.15
CA TRP A 220 -19.65 -5.19 -15.20
C TRP A 220 -19.92 -3.79 -15.75
N GLY A 221 -21.06 -3.20 -15.38
CA GLY A 221 -21.43 -1.87 -15.82
C GLY A 221 -20.83 -0.78 -14.93
N SER A 222 -21.64 -0.31 -13.98
CA SER A 222 -21.28 0.70 -12.99
C SER A 222 -20.80 0.01 -11.71
N ASP A 223 -21.71 -0.27 -10.79
CA ASP A 223 -21.42 -0.94 -9.52
C ASP A 223 -21.68 -2.45 -9.59
N SER A 224 -20.99 -3.24 -8.77
CA SER A 224 -21.20 -4.68 -8.67
C SER A 224 -21.17 -5.19 -7.23
N TYR A 225 -22.06 -6.13 -6.93
CA TYR A 225 -22.17 -6.78 -5.63
C TYR A 225 -22.24 -8.29 -5.83
N ALA A 226 -21.17 -9.00 -5.51
CA ALA A 226 -21.07 -10.45 -5.64
C ALA A 226 -21.10 -11.09 -4.24
N PHE A 227 -22.25 -11.66 -3.86
CA PHE A 227 -22.48 -12.35 -2.58
C PHE A 227 -22.24 -13.86 -2.64
N ALA A 228 -21.79 -14.38 -3.78
CA ALA A 228 -21.46 -15.78 -4.02
C ALA A 228 -20.17 -15.88 -4.85
N ASP A 229 -19.60 -17.08 -4.90
CA ASP A 229 -18.35 -17.35 -5.60
C ASP A 229 -18.40 -16.96 -7.09
N ILE A 230 -17.28 -16.46 -7.59
CA ILE A 230 -17.01 -16.23 -9.00
C ILE A 230 -15.87 -17.14 -9.45
N ASP A 231 -16.13 -17.98 -10.44
CA ASP A 231 -15.14 -18.84 -11.08
C ASP A 231 -14.84 -18.33 -12.50
N ILE A 232 -13.58 -17.99 -12.79
CA ILE A 232 -13.13 -17.61 -14.14
C ILE A 232 -12.24 -18.73 -14.68
N ASP A 233 -12.63 -19.33 -15.81
CA ASP A 233 -11.98 -20.51 -16.38
C ASP A 233 -12.14 -20.56 -17.90
N THR A 234 -11.47 -21.49 -18.57
CA THR A 234 -11.55 -21.71 -20.03
C THR A 234 -11.36 -20.41 -20.82
N VAL A 235 -10.32 -19.64 -20.51
CA VAL A 235 -10.00 -18.32 -21.09
C VAL A 235 -11.07 -17.25 -20.87
N GLY A 236 -11.92 -17.40 -19.85
CA GLY A 236 -12.92 -16.42 -19.48
C GLY A 236 -12.31 -15.07 -19.09
N HIS A 237 -13.07 -14.00 -19.32
CA HIS A 237 -12.68 -12.62 -19.05
C HIS A 237 -13.75 -11.95 -18.20
N LEU A 238 -13.38 -11.51 -17.00
CA LEU A 238 -14.23 -10.69 -16.15
C LEU A 238 -13.62 -9.30 -16.02
N GLU A 239 -14.32 -8.30 -16.52
CA GLU A 239 -13.91 -6.91 -16.44
C GLU A 239 -14.79 -6.14 -15.45
N THR A 240 -14.16 -5.45 -14.49
CA THR A 240 -14.88 -4.64 -13.52
C THR A 240 -15.41 -3.35 -14.12
N GLY A 241 -16.48 -2.82 -13.52
CA GLY A 241 -17.17 -1.64 -14.01
C GLY A 241 -16.43 -0.34 -13.69
N ARG A 242 -17.06 0.79 -14.04
CA ARG A 242 -16.54 2.13 -13.70
C ARG A 242 -16.79 2.54 -12.25
N GLY A 243 -17.76 1.91 -11.60
CA GLY A 243 -18.13 2.16 -10.21
C GLY A 243 -17.39 1.24 -9.24
N VAL A 244 -17.97 1.08 -8.05
CA VAL A 244 -17.39 0.26 -6.99
C VAL A 244 -17.82 -1.19 -7.14
N SER A 245 -16.91 -2.10 -6.78
CA SER A 245 -17.17 -3.53 -6.84
C SER A 245 -16.94 -4.19 -5.49
N PHE A 246 -17.92 -4.91 -4.98
CA PHE A 246 -17.85 -5.61 -3.71
C PHE A 246 -17.85 -7.12 -3.92
N LEU A 247 -16.74 -7.75 -3.57
CA LEU A 247 -16.53 -9.19 -3.58
C LEU A 247 -16.71 -9.71 -2.16
N HIS A 248 -17.91 -10.20 -1.83
CA HIS A 248 -18.21 -10.75 -0.51
C HIS A 248 -17.72 -12.19 -0.32
N GLU A 249 -17.60 -12.92 -1.43
CA GLU A 249 -17.11 -14.30 -1.49
C GLU A 249 -15.94 -14.40 -2.49
N ASP A 250 -15.50 -15.62 -2.78
CA ASP A 250 -14.25 -15.88 -3.50
C ASP A 250 -14.33 -15.54 -5.00
N VAL A 251 -13.23 -15.02 -5.53
CA VAL A 251 -12.97 -14.94 -6.98
C VAL A 251 -11.81 -15.87 -7.29
N SER A 252 -12.10 -17.00 -7.93
CA SER A 252 -11.09 -18.00 -8.34
C SER A 252 -10.82 -17.93 -9.83
N VAL A 253 -9.61 -17.50 -10.19
CA VAL A 253 -9.13 -17.50 -11.58
C VAL A 253 -8.31 -18.76 -11.82
N ARG A 254 -8.80 -19.67 -12.67
CA ARG A 254 -8.12 -20.91 -13.06
C ARG A 254 -7.37 -20.78 -14.38
N ASN A 255 -8.03 -20.17 -15.36
CA ASN A 255 -7.52 -19.96 -16.70
C ASN A 255 -8.36 -18.85 -17.36
N GLY A 256 -7.86 -17.62 -17.35
CA GLY A 256 -8.59 -16.43 -17.79
C GLY A 256 -8.11 -15.17 -17.07
N ASP A 257 -8.81 -14.07 -17.31
CA ASP A 257 -8.42 -12.75 -16.83
C ASP A 257 -9.48 -12.18 -15.87
N PHE A 258 -9.04 -11.75 -14.68
CA PHE A 258 -9.79 -10.81 -13.86
C PHE A 258 -9.17 -9.42 -14.03
N VAL A 259 -9.94 -8.50 -14.61
CA VAL A 259 -9.43 -7.21 -15.08
C VAL A 259 -10.12 -6.06 -14.36
N ILE A 260 -9.32 -5.18 -13.76
CA ILE A 260 -9.71 -3.89 -13.23
C ILE A 260 -9.22 -2.84 -14.24
N PRO A 261 -10.04 -2.43 -15.23
CA PRO A 261 -9.60 -1.59 -16.33
C PRO A 261 -9.34 -0.14 -15.88
N GLN A 262 -8.62 0.61 -16.71
CA GLN A 262 -8.46 2.05 -16.48
C GLN A 262 -9.82 2.76 -16.43
N GLY A 263 -10.03 3.57 -15.40
CA GLY A 263 -11.28 4.29 -15.18
C GLY A 263 -12.30 3.53 -14.32
N SER A 264 -11.96 2.33 -13.84
CA SER A 264 -12.61 1.73 -12.67
C SER A 264 -12.31 2.51 -11.40
N ASP A 265 -13.25 2.50 -10.46
CA ASP A 265 -13.06 3.05 -9.12
C ASP A 265 -12.33 2.02 -8.24
N THR A 266 -13.01 1.45 -7.24
CA THR A 266 -12.41 0.61 -6.21
C THR A 266 -13.06 -0.77 -6.20
N VAL A 267 -12.24 -1.81 -6.26
CA VAL A 267 -12.64 -3.19 -5.99
C VAL A 267 -12.34 -3.50 -4.52
N PHE A 268 -13.36 -3.89 -3.77
CA PHE A 268 -13.26 -4.32 -2.38
C PHE A 268 -13.33 -5.84 -2.30
N VAL A 269 -12.27 -6.45 -1.78
CA VAL A 269 -12.30 -7.84 -1.31
C VAL A 269 -12.72 -7.81 0.14
N MET A 270 -13.98 -8.16 0.42
CA MET A 270 -14.56 -8.07 1.76
C MET A 270 -13.89 -9.06 2.73
N PRO A 271 -14.06 -8.91 4.06
CA PRO A 271 -13.32 -9.70 5.05
C PRO A 271 -13.37 -11.23 4.90
N THR A 272 -14.44 -11.76 4.31
CA THR A 272 -14.64 -13.20 4.04
C THR A 272 -14.18 -13.62 2.64
N GLY A 273 -14.00 -12.67 1.71
CA GLY A 273 -13.66 -12.97 0.33
C GLY A 273 -12.16 -13.19 0.12
N LEU A 274 -11.84 -14.04 -0.85
CA LEU A 274 -10.50 -14.28 -1.35
C LEU A 274 -10.45 -14.07 -2.87
N ILE A 275 -9.49 -13.27 -3.35
CA ILE A 275 -9.05 -13.38 -4.74
C ILE A 275 -7.97 -14.44 -4.79
N VAL A 276 -8.18 -15.52 -5.56
CA VAL A 276 -7.17 -16.56 -5.78
C VAL A 276 -6.86 -16.72 -7.25
N LEU A 277 -5.60 -16.48 -7.60
CA LEU A 277 -5.03 -16.89 -8.89
C LEU A 277 -4.44 -18.28 -8.71
N ARG A 278 -4.99 -19.27 -9.42
CA ARG A 278 -4.49 -20.64 -9.35
C ARG A 278 -3.12 -20.76 -10.01
N ASN A 279 -2.47 -21.90 -9.79
CA ASN A 279 -1.13 -22.16 -10.31
C ASN A 279 -1.11 -22.36 -11.84
N ALA A 280 -1.32 -21.28 -12.58
CA ALA A 280 -1.25 -21.17 -14.03
C ALA A 280 -0.82 -19.76 -14.43
N ASP A 281 -0.03 -19.63 -15.49
CA ASP A 281 0.36 -18.35 -16.07
C ASP A 281 -0.83 -17.61 -16.69
N THR A 282 -1.82 -18.37 -17.18
CA THR A 282 -3.08 -17.86 -17.70
C THR A 282 -4.10 -17.51 -16.63
N ALA A 283 -3.87 -17.75 -15.34
CA ALA A 283 -4.76 -17.32 -14.26
C ALA A 283 -4.40 -15.91 -13.81
N ARG A 284 -4.95 -14.87 -14.46
CA ARG A 284 -4.38 -13.52 -14.40
C ARG A 284 -5.22 -12.51 -13.63
N LEU A 285 -4.53 -11.60 -12.95
CA LEU A 285 -5.09 -10.34 -12.43
C LEU A 285 -4.43 -9.16 -13.17
N VAL A 286 -5.22 -8.28 -13.74
CA VAL A 286 -4.74 -7.10 -14.46
C VAL A 286 -5.35 -5.84 -13.88
N MET A 287 -4.52 -4.91 -13.42
CA MET A 287 -4.92 -3.60 -12.91
C MET A 287 -4.39 -2.49 -13.83
N GLY A 288 -5.31 -1.75 -14.43
CA GLY A 288 -5.02 -0.60 -15.29
C GLY A 288 -4.60 0.65 -14.52
N ALA A 289 -4.31 1.72 -15.25
CA ALA A 289 -3.87 2.98 -14.66
C ALA A 289 -4.92 3.60 -13.71
N ARG A 290 -4.45 4.15 -12.59
CA ARG A 290 -5.25 4.83 -11.56
C ARG A 290 -6.42 4.00 -10.99
N THR A 291 -6.25 2.69 -10.94
CA THR A 291 -7.23 1.76 -10.34
C THR A 291 -6.88 1.45 -8.89
N ARG A 292 -7.87 0.98 -8.12
CA ARG A 292 -7.69 0.66 -6.71
C ARG A 292 -8.28 -0.71 -6.34
N LEU A 293 -7.50 -1.49 -5.60
CA LEU A 293 -7.91 -2.77 -5.01
C LEU A 293 -7.72 -2.71 -3.49
N ASP A 294 -8.82 -2.70 -2.74
CA ASP A 294 -8.85 -2.70 -1.28
C ASP A 294 -9.10 -4.13 -0.77
N ILE A 295 -8.10 -4.70 -0.10
CA ILE A 295 -8.12 -6.07 0.39
C ILE A 295 -8.40 -6.05 1.88
N LEU A 296 -9.65 -6.31 2.27
CA LEU A 296 -10.07 -6.54 3.65
C LEU A 296 -9.99 -8.03 4.01
N GLY A 297 -10.27 -8.91 3.04
CA GLY A 297 -10.06 -10.36 3.12
C GLY A 297 -8.64 -10.75 2.72
N GLU A 298 -8.53 -11.64 1.73
CA GLU A 298 -7.26 -12.18 1.25
C GLU A 298 -7.05 -12.02 -0.26
N PHE A 299 -5.78 -11.97 -0.66
CA PHE A 299 -5.34 -12.12 -2.05
C PHE A 299 -4.23 -13.16 -2.07
N ARG A 300 -4.40 -14.22 -2.88
CA ARG A 300 -3.44 -15.30 -3.03
C ARG A 300 -3.08 -15.50 -4.50
N ASN A 301 -1.78 -15.57 -4.76
CA ASN A 301 -1.25 -16.01 -6.05
C ASN A 301 -0.50 -17.33 -5.88
N GLU A 302 -1.06 -18.41 -6.41
CA GLU A 302 -0.52 -19.76 -6.30
C GLU A 302 0.48 -20.11 -7.40
N HIS A 303 0.70 -19.22 -8.38
CA HIS A 303 1.62 -19.44 -9.49
C HIS A 303 3.06 -19.05 -9.10
N PRO A 304 3.99 -20.00 -8.87
CA PRO A 304 5.30 -19.72 -8.27
C PRO A 304 6.22 -18.73 -9.02
N PRO A 305 6.10 -18.52 -10.35
CA PRO A 305 6.78 -17.41 -11.03
C PRO A 305 6.22 -16.01 -10.71
N LEU A 306 4.99 -15.92 -10.19
CA LEU A 306 4.29 -14.67 -9.83
C LEU A 306 4.14 -13.66 -11.00
N VAL A 307 4.18 -14.15 -12.25
CA VAL A 307 4.12 -13.33 -13.47
C VAL A 307 2.71 -13.13 -14.03
N ASN A 308 1.73 -13.82 -13.47
CA ASN A 308 0.31 -13.76 -13.82
C ASN A 308 -0.42 -12.56 -13.16
N VAL A 309 0.32 -11.56 -12.69
CA VAL A 309 -0.23 -10.30 -12.20
C VAL A 309 0.36 -9.15 -13.00
N SER A 310 -0.46 -8.15 -13.31
CA SER A 310 -0.02 -6.93 -13.98
C SER A 310 -0.59 -5.74 -13.27
N PHE A 311 0.25 -4.99 -12.56
CA PHE A 311 -0.13 -3.74 -11.90
C PHE A 311 0.45 -2.56 -12.68
N ASP A 312 -0.41 -1.67 -13.17
CA ASP A 312 0.06 -0.39 -13.69
C ASP A 312 0.80 0.40 -12.58
N SER A 313 1.84 1.14 -12.96
CA SER A 313 2.63 1.96 -12.03
C SER A 313 1.81 2.97 -11.20
N THR A 314 0.62 3.35 -11.66
CA THR A 314 -0.29 4.27 -10.98
C THR A 314 -1.46 3.58 -10.27
N SER A 315 -1.54 2.25 -10.34
CA SER A 315 -2.54 1.47 -9.58
C SER A 315 -2.17 1.39 -8.10
N LEU A 316 -3.17 1.19 -7.23
CA LEU A 316 -3.00 1.07 -5.79
C LEU A 316 -3.58 -0.26 -5.30
N VAL A 317 -2.74 -1.07 -4.65
CA VAL A 317 -3.19 -2.21 -3.85
C VAL A 317 -3.10 -1.83 -2.37
N HIS A 318 -4.21 -1.93 -1.65
CA HIS A 318 -4.33 -1.52 -0.27
C HIS A 318 -4.77 -2.68 0.62
N TYR A 319 -3.86 -3.16 1.48
CA TYR A 319 -4.16 -4.15 2.51
C TYR A 319 -4.68 -3.45 3.77
N THR A 320 -5.98 -3.57 4.03
CA THR A 320 -6.69 -2.86 5.12
C THR A 320 -7.51 -3.81 6.02
N GLY A 321 -7.29 -5.11 5.90
CA GLY A 321 -7.91 -6.12 6.74
C GLY A 321 -7.32 -6.14 8.15
N THR A 322 -8.14 -6.48 9.16
CA THR A 322 -7.75 -6.44 10.58
C THR A 322 -7.12 -7.74 11.09
N GLN A 323 -6.90 -8.73 10.22
CA GLN A 323 -6.22 -9.98 10.56
C GLN A 323 -4.82 -9.68 11.10
N THR A 324 -4.33 -10.50 12.03
CA THR A 324 -3.03 -10.30 12.68
C THR A 324 -2.17 -11.58 12.57
N PRO A 325 -1.24 -11.66 11.60
CA PRO A 325 -1.02 -10.71 10.51
C PRO A 325 -2.00 -10.92 9.33
N GLN A 326 -2.39 -9.84 8.64
CA GLN A 326 -2.90 -9.94 7.27
C GLN A 326 -1.70 -10.12 6.32
N ILE A 327 -1.78 -11.09 5.41
CA ILE A 327 -0.66 -11.44 4.52
C ILE A 327 -0.69 -10.58 3.27
N VAL A 328 0.38 -9.82 3.05
CA VAL A 328 0.70 -9.15 1.79
C VAL A 328 1.24 -10.18 0.82
N GLN A 329 0.63 -10.29 -0.35
CA GLN A 329 1.00 -11.27 -1.37
C GLN A 329 2.33 -10.86 -2.02
N ALA A 330 3.24 -11.83 -2.11
CA ALA A 330 4.51 -11.70 -2.80
C ALA A 330 4.34 -11.34 -4.27
N THR A 331 5.32 -10.60 -4.80
CA THR A 331 5.42 -10.24 -6.21
C THR A 331 6.84 -10.49 -6.71
N VAL A 332 7.09 -10.31 -8.00
CA VAL A 332 8.43 -10.42 -8.60
C VAL A 332 8.85 -9.09 -9.17
N GLY A 333 10.16 -8.83 -9.26
CA GLY A 333 10.69 -7.54 -9.74
C GLY A 333 10.24 -7.12 -11.14
N THR A 334 9.81 -8.04 -12.01
CA THR A 334 9.23 -7.72 -13.33
C THR A 334 7.73 -7.43 -13.29
N HIS A 335 7.04 -7.78 -12.20
CA HIS A 335 5.61 -7.55 -11.97
C HIS A 335 5.38 -6.99 -10.55
N PRO A 336 6.01 -5.85 -10.21
CA PRO A 336 5.84 -5.23 -8.90
C PRO A 336 4.41 -4.67 -8.75
N TYR A 337 3.96 -4.46 -7.51
CA TYR A 337 2.85 -3.54 -7.28
C TYR A 337 3.19 -2.17 -7.85
N GLY A 338 2.19 -1.43 -8.37
CA GLY A 338 2.35 -0.02 -8.68
C GLY A 338 2.65 0.74 -7.39
N ASN A 339 1.59 1.08 -6.66
CA ASN A 339 1.64 1.58 -5.29
C ASN A 339 1.14 0.51 -4.32
N LEU A 340 1.75 0.44 -3.15
CA LEU A 340 1.34 -0.45 -2.07
C LEU A 340 1.01 0.37 -0.83
N MET A 341 -0.18 0.15 -0.27
CA MET A 341 -0.59 0.73 1.00
C MET A 341 -0.97 -0.37 1.98
N THR A 342 -0.60 -0.18 3.24
CA THR A 342 -1.05 -1.04 4.34
C THR A 342 -1.63 -0.16 5.44
N SER A 343 -2.75 -0.58 6.01
CA SER A 343 -3.35 0.05 7.19
C SER A 343 -4.01 -0.98 8.09
N LYS A 344 -4.34 -0.60 9.33
CA LYS A 344 -5.12 -1.38 10.32
C LYS A 344 -4.58 -2.78 10.59
N GLY A 345 -4.04 -3.03 11.78
CA GLY A 345 -3.58 -4.38 12.16
C GLY A 345 -2.29 -4.79 11.44
N VAL A 346 -1.44 -5.53 12.15
CA VAL A 346 -0.10 -5.89 11.68
C VAL A 346 -0.17 -6.65 10.36
N LYS A 347 0.75 -6.35 9.45
CA LYS A 347 0.91 -7.09 8.18
C LYS A 347 2.10 -8.05 8.25
N GLY A 348 2.00 -9.14 7.50
CA GLY A 348 3.11 -10.04 7.18
C GLY A 348 3.24 -10.16 5.66
N ALA A 349 4.23 -10.89 5.18
CA ALA A 349 4.35 -11.24 3.76
C ALA A 349 4.61 -12.74 3.61
N ASN A 350 4.14 -13.33 2.50
CA ASN A 350 4.39 -14.74 2.17
C ASN A 350 5.58 -14.95 1.21
N GLY A 351 6.33 -13.88 0.91
CA GLY A 351 7.47 -13.88 0.02
C GLY A 351 8.06 -12.47 -0.12
N ASP A 352 9.01 -12.30 -1.03
CA ASP A 352 9.53 -10.97 -1.37
C ASP A 352 8.42 -10.12 -2.02
N VAL A 353 8.38 -8.84 -1.66
CA VAL A 353 7.38 -7.90 -2.16
C VAL A 353 8.11 -6.80 -2.92
N HIS A 354 7.72 -6.60 -4.16
CA HIS A 354 8.25 -5.55 -5.02
C HIS A 354 7.19 -4.47 -5.25
N VAL A 355 7.60 -3.21 -5.11
CA VAL A 355 6.80 -2.00 -5.30
C VAL A 355 7.52 -1.09 -6.29
N TYR A 356 6.81 -0.59 -7.29
CA TYR A 356 7.39 0.23 -8.34
C TYR A 356 7.49 1.71 -7.94
N THR A 357 6.43 2.26 -7.37
CA THR A 357 6.34 3.66 -6.92
C THR A 357 6.25 3.73 -5.40
N ASP A 358 5.13 4.19 -4.83
CA ASP A 358 5.05 4.56 -3.43
C ASP A 358 4.66 3.38 -2.53
N LEU A 359 5.30 3.33 -1.36
CA LEU A 359 4.94 2.47 -0.25
C LEU A 359 4.36 3.36 0.86
N THR A 360 3.14 3.08 1.31
CA THR A 360 2.53 3.76 2.46
C THR A 360 2.21 2.76 3.55
N VAL A 361 2.81 2.92 4.73
CA VAL A 361 2.58 2.05 5.90
C VAL A 361 1.91 2.86 7.00
N ASN A 362 0.63 2.60 7.23
CA ASN A 362 -0.18 3.34 8.19
C ASN A 362 -0.55 2.48 9.41
N ASP A 363 -0.62 3.12 10.57
CA ASP A 363 -1.12 2.60 11.85
C ASP A 363 -0.31 1.48 12.51
N THR A 364 0.13 0.50 11.73
CA THR A 364 0.72 -0.75 12.23
C THR A 364 1.84 -1.25 11.34
N ASN A 365 2.76 -2.00 11.94
CA ASN A 365 3.94 -2.49 11.24
C ASN A 365 3.60 -3.51 10.14
N ILE A 366 4.49 -3.59 9.15
CA ILE A 366 4.61 -4.73 8.24
C ILE A 366 5.86 -5.52 8.60
N VAL A 367 5.70 -6.81 8.88
CA VAL A 367 6.78 -7.74 9.21
C VAL A 367 7.26 -8.43 7.93
N MET A 368 8.49 -8.13 7.53
CA MET A 368 9.12 -8.65 6.32
C MET A 368 10.16 -9.72 6.61
N ILE A 369 10.32 -10.25 7.82
CA ILE A 369 11.30 -11.32 8.09
C ILE A 369 10.69 -12.67 7.70
N PRO A 370 11.35 -13.54 6.90
CA PRO A 370 12.72 -13.46 6.37
C PRO A 370 12.85 -12.82 4.97
N HIS A 371 11.77 -12.31 4.42
CA HIS A 371 11.63 -11.71 3.10
C HIS A 371 12.20 -10.28 2.97
N THR A 372 12.01 -9.67 1.80
CA THR A 372 12.46 -8.31 1.50
C THR A 372 11.35 -7.50 0.84
N MET A 373 11.09 -6.29 1.38
CA MET A 373 10.32 -5.26 0.68
C MET A 373 11.27 -4.52 -0.25
N SER A 374 11.01 -4.46 -1.55
CA SER A 374 11.88 -3.86 -2.55
C SER A 374 11.16 -2.76 -3.30
N MET A 375 11.71 -1.55 -3.28
CA MET A 375 11.16 -0.39 -3.97
C MET A 375 12.05 0.03 -5.14
N THR A 376 11.43 0.32 -6.28
CA THR A 376 12.14 0.74 -7.51
C THR A 376 12.27 2.27 -7.61
N THR A 377 11.18 2.98 -7.33
CA THR A 377 11.09 4.44 -7.37
C THR A 377 10.27 4.93 -6.17
N GLY A 378 9.78 6.18 -6.18
CA GLY A 378 8.78 6.66 -5.24
C GLY A 378 9.26 6.83 -3.79
N ARG A 379 8.31 7.12 -2.90
CA ARG A 379 8.51 7.45 -1.49
C ARG A 379 8.01 6.32 -0.59
N ALA A 380 8.69 6.13 0.53
CA ALA A 380 8.17 5.35 1.64
C ALA A 380 7.59 6.34 2.66
N LEU A 381 6.31 6.20 2.98
CA LEU A 381 5.54 7.08 3.85
C LEU A 381 5.04 6.27 5.04
N TYR A 382 5.13 6.85 6.23
CA TYR A 382 4.78 6.21 7.49
C TYR A 382 3.89 7.13 8.31
N THR A 383 2.95 6.56 9.06
CA THR A 383 2.15 7.28 10.04
C THR A 383 2.02 6.46 11.32
N ASN A 384 1.66 7.10 12.44
CA ASN A 384 1.31 6.43 13.69
C ASN A 384 2.38 5.44 14.19
N LEU A 385 3.66 5.80 14.04
CA LEU A 385 4.81 4.98 14.43
C LEU A 385 4.88 3.64 13.69
N ALA A 386 4.22 3.49 12.55
CA ALA A 386 4.30 2.27 11.75
C ALA A 386 5.69 2.12 11.11
N GLU A 387 6.13 0.86 10.94
CA GLU A 387 7.45 0.55 10.40
C GLU A 387 7.42 -0.69 9.50
N VAL A 388 8.36 -0.77 8.56
CA VAL A 388 8.75 -2.04 7.93
C VAL A 388 9.75 -2.72 8.88
N VAL A 389 9.34 -3.79 9.53
CA VAL A 389 10.22 -4.59 10.41
C VAL A 389 10.92 -5.66 9.57
N GLY A 390 12.24 -5.60 9.49
CA GLY A 390 13.06 -6.47 8.64
C GLY A 390 13.68 -5.72 7.47
N ARG A 391 13.78 -6.37 6.31
CA ARG A 391 14.53 -5.86 5.15
C ARG A 391 13.68 -4.97 4.26
N LEU A 392 14.15 -3.74 4.05
CA LEU A 392 13.67 -2.82 3.02
C LEU A 392 14.83 -2.46 2.09
N ARG A 393 14.65 -2.74 0.80
CA ARG A 393 15.63 -2.51 -0.27
C ARG A 393 15.16 -1.39 -1.19
N ARG A 394 16.08 -0.52 -1.58
CA ARG A 394 15.92 0.44 -2.68
C ARG A 394 16.77 0.01 -3.87
N ASP A 395 16.17 -0.02 -5.06
CA ASP A 395 16.92 0.03 -6.32
C ASP A 395 17.25 1.49 -6.62
N LEU A 396 18.55 1.79 -6.63
CA LEU A 396 19.10 3.14 -6.72
C LEU A 396 19.80 3.38 -8.06
N ARG A 397 19.79 2.41 -8.99
CA ARG A 397 20.40 2.57 -10.33
C ARG A 397 19.83 3.78 -11.07
N ARG A 398 18.52 4.04 -10.93
CA ARG A 398 17.81 5.22 -11.47
C ARG A 398 17.56 6.33 -10.43
N GLY A 399 18.12 6.21 -9.23
CA GLY A 399 17.96 7.20 -8.16
C GLY A 399 18.75 8.48 -8.40
N ASP A 400 18.37 9.54 -7.70
CA ASP A 400 19.00 10.86 -7.64
C ASP A 400 19.61 11.11 -6.23
N THR A 401 20.77 11.75 -6.14
CA THR A 401 21.46 12.11 -4.88
C THR A 401 20.83 13.31 -4.17
N SER A 402 20.00 14.10 -4.85
CA SER A 402 19.22 15.20 -4.25
C SER A 402 17.98 14.73 -3.49
N VAL A 403 17.64 13.44 -3.58
CA VAL A 403 16.46 12.84 -2.95
C VAL A 403 16.83 12.18 -1.62
N THR A 404 15.98 12.39 -0.61
CA THR A 404 16.00 11.64 0.63
C THR A 404 15.30 10.29 0.46
N TYR A 405 16.03 9.21 0.72
CA TYR A 405 15.47 7.86 0.67
C TYR A 405 15.09 7.40 2.07
N VAL A 406 13.80 7.48 2.38
CA VAL A 406 13.24 6.93 3.62
C VAL A 406 13.20 5.40 3.51
N TYR A 407 13.66 4.75 4.58
CA TYR A 407 13.66 3.30 4.77
C TYR A 407 12.61 2.93 5.82
N ASN A 408 12.97 2.11 6.81
CA ASN A 408 12.03 1.31 7.59
C ASN A 408 11.04 2.09 8.47
N ASN A 409 11.26 3.39 8.71
CA ASN A 409 10.37 4.26 9.48
C ASN A 409 10.53 5.72 9.07
N GLU A 410 9.65 6.61 9.56
CA GLU A 410 9.60 8.03 9.17
C GLU A 410 10.90 8.81 9.45
N GLU A 411 11.73 8.37 10.40
CA GLU A 411 12.98 9.03 10.78
C GLU A 411 14.23 8.21 10.42
N THR A 412 14.12 7.20 9.56
CA THR A 412 15.26 6.39 9.12
C THR A 412 15.48 6.58 7.63
N PHE A 413 16.53 7.29 7.25
CA PHE A 413 16.79 7.62 5.86
C PHE A 413 18.27 7.79 5.53
N PHE A 414 18.54 7.80 4.22
CA PHE A 414 19.83 8.12 3.63
C PHE A 414 19.69 9.30 2.66
N ASN A 415 20.56 10.29 2.81
CA ASN A 415 20.81 11.34 1.81
C ASN A 415 22.17 11.07 1.18
N PHE A 416 22.17 10.54 -0.05
CA PHE A 416 23.40 10.07 -0.70
C PHE A 416 24.22 11.22 -1.27
N ILE A 417 25.52 11.19 -0.99
CA ILE A 417 26.56 11.95 -1.68
C ILE A 417 27.05 11.12 -2.87
N ALA A 418 27.30 9.83 -2.61
CA ALA A 418 27.53 8.80 -3.62
C ALA A 418 26.54 7.66 -3.37
N LYS A 419 25.78 7.27 -4.39
CA LYS A 419 24.73 6.24 -4.28
C LYS A 419 25.24 4.88 -4.79
N PRO A 420 24.87 3.77 -4.12
CA PRO A 420 25.10 2.44 -4.65
C PRO A 420 24.06 2.10 -5.74
N ASP A 421 24.18 0.93 -6.37
CA ASP A 421 23.15 0.40 -7.27
C ASP A 421 21.91 -0.07 -6.50
N THR A 422 22.13 -0.69 -5.34
CA THR A 422 21.07 -1.07 -4.40
C THR A 422 21.57 -0.89 -2.97
N LEU A 423 20.66 -0.54 -2.06
CA LEU A 423 20.93 -0.57 -0.62
C LEU A 423 19.73 -1.17 0.10
N THR A 424 20.01 -2.15 0.96
CA THR A 424 19.05 -2.81 1.85
C THR A 424 19.36 -2.43 3.28
N LEU A 425 18.34 -1.97 4.00
CA LEU A 425 18.38 -1.80 5.44
C LEU A 425 17.52 -2.88 6.11
N ASP A 426 18.14 -3.69 6.96
CA ASP A 426 17.44 -4.61 7.86
C ASP A 426 17.29 -3.93 9.22
N SER A 427 16.09 -3.40 9.50
CA SER A 427 15.77 -2.71 10.76
C SER A 427 14.82 -3.55 11.59
N ARG A 428 15.27 -3.97 12.77
CA ARG A 428 14.48 -4.79 13.70
C ARG A 428 14.48 -4.13 15.08
N PRO A 429 13.35 -3.53 15.51
CA PRO A 429 13.22 -3.07 16.89
C PRO A 429 13.29 -4.26 17.85
N GLN A 430 13.66 -4.00 19.10
CA GLN A 430 13.75 -5.02 20.15
C GLN A 430 14.61 -6.24 19.77
N THR A 431 15.67 -6.00 19.00
CA THR A 431 16.58 -7.05 18.52
C THR A 431 18.00 -6.63 18.82
N ARG A 432 18.78 -7.53 19.43
CA ARG A 432 20.17 -7.29 19.83
C ARG A 432 21.03 -6.91 18.61
N PRO A 433 21.57 -5.69 18.54
CA PRO A 433 22.64 -5.38 17.60
C PRO A 433 23.96 -6.05 18.05
N ASN A 434 24.92 -6.15 17.14
CA ASN A 434 26.27 -6.62 17.45
C ASN A 434 26.93 -5.72 18.51
N ALA A 435 27.78 -6.28 19.39
CA ALA A 435 28.52 -5.55 20.43
C ALA A 435 27.66 -4.70 21.38
N TYR A 436 26.40 -5.12 21.58
CA TYR A 436 25.38 -4.44 22.37
C TYR A 436 25.63 -4.46 23.89
N ASP A 437 25.46 -3.31 24.52
CA ASP A 437 25.39 -3.11 25.96
C ASP A 437 23.95 -2.73 26.39
N PRO A 438 23.27 -3.57 27.19
CA PRO A 438 21.89 -3.34 27.59
C PRO A 438 21.65 -2.12 28.49
N THR A 439 22.70 -1.47 28.99
CA THR A 439 22.60 -0.32 29.90
C THR A 439 22.81 1.02 29.20
N THR A 440 23.44 1.02 28.01
CA THR A 440 23.86 2.26 27.33
C THR A 440 23.48 2.35 25.85
N ASP A 441 23.04 1.24 25.24
CA ASP A 441 22.77 1.15 23.80
C ASP A 441 21.28 1.05 23.49
N VAL A 442 20.89 1.54 22.33
CA VAL A 442 19.54 1.34 21.78
C VAL A 442 19.39 -0.11 21.33
N PHE A 443 18.35 -0.80 21.82
CA PHE A 443 18.02 -2.20 21.53
C PHE A 443 17.35 -2.38 20.16
N ARG A 444 18.08 -2.02 19.11
CA ARG A 444 17.60 -2.05 17.73
C ARG A 444 18.70 -2.54 16.81
N LYS A 445 18.41 -3.56 16.01
CA LYS A 445 19.32 -4.04 14.98
C LYS A 445 19.11 -3.24 13.70
N LEU A 446 20.18 -2.63 13.19
CA LEU A 446 20.21 -1.86 11.95
C LEU A 446 21.37 -2.38 11.09
N THR A 447 21.11 -3.29 10.17
CA THR A 447 22.15 -3.86 9.30
C THR A 447 22.03 -3.27 7.90
N VAL A 448 23.12 -2.67 7.39
CA VAL A 448 23.17 -2.15 6.03
C VAL A 448 23.87 -3.16 5.12
N THR A 449 23.34 -3.35 3.91
CA THR A 449 24.00 -4.11 2.84
C THR A 449 23.78 -3.41 1.52
N ALA A 450 24.85 -3.15 0.77
CA ALA A 450 24.77 -2.42 -0.50
C ALA A 450 25.51 -3.12 -1.65
N SER A 451 25.10 -2.84 -2.88
CA SER A 451 25.84 -3.20 -4.11
C SER A 451 26.44 -1.95 -4.74
N GLY A 452 27.77 -1.84 -4.78
CA GLY A 452 28.48 -0.62 -5.20
C GLY A 452 28.89 0.29 -4.04
N GLU A 453 29.78 1.23 -4.33
CA GLU A 453 30.26 2.22 -3.35
C GLU A 453 29.15 3.20 -2.96
N TRP A 454 29.18 3.67 -1.71
CA TRP A 454 28.26 4.70 -1.24
C TRP A 454 28.87 5.58 -0.16
N GLN A 455 28.36 6.80 -0.08
CA GLN A 455 28.59 7.75 0.99
C GLN A 455 27.31 8.54 1.21
N ALA A 456 26.89 8.72 2.46
CA ALA A 456 25.63 9.38 2.77
C ALA A 456 25.67 10.11 4.12
N LEU A 457 24.73 11.04 4.27
CA LEU A 457 24.18 11.36 5.58
C LEU A 457 23.16 10.28 5.93
N VAL A 458 23.33 9.70 7.12
CA VAL A 458 22.48 8.62 7.63
C VAL A 458 21.72 9.16 8.83
N ARG A 459 20.41 9.01 8.82
CA ARG A 459 19.55 9.18 10.00
C ARG A 459 19.03 7.82 10.44
N ALA A 460 19.17 7.50 11.71
CA ALA A 460 18.68 6.28 12.33
C ALA A 460 17.60 6.62 13.36
N GLY A 461 16.36 6.22 13.08
CA GLY A 461 15.22 6.41 13.96
C GLY A 461 15.07 5.28 14.98
N TYR A 462 14.69 5.62 16.21
CA TYR A 462 14.43 4.67 17.30
C TYR A 462 13.21 5.08 18.14
N ARG A 463 12.60 4.11 18.84
CA ARG A 463 11.40 4.31 19.67
C ARG A 463 11.73 4.31 21.15
N ALA A 464 10.75 4.72 21.96
CA ALA A 464 10.81 4.61 23.41
C ALA A 464 10.96 3.16 23.92
N SER A 465 10.41 2.18 23.21
CA SER A 465 10.65 0.78 23.54
C SER A 465 12.10 0.36 23.36
N ASP A 466 12.83 1.01 22.43
CA ASP A 466 14.18 0.61 22.05
C ASP A 466 15.24 1.14 23.02
N ILE A 467 14.90 2.05 23.92
CA ILE A 467 15.85 2.56 24.91
C ILE A 467 15.88 1.68 26.17
N PRO A 468 17.06 1.47 26.78
CA PRO A 468 17.18 0.86 28.10
C PRO A 468 16.28 1.53 29.14
N SER A 469 15.77 0.75 30.10
CA SER A 469 15.00 1.29 31.22
C SER A 469 15.36 0.55 32.52
N PRO A 470 16.14 1.17 33.43
CA PRO A 470 16.77 2.49 33.33
C PRO A 470 18.03 2.50 32.45
N TRP A 471 18.38 3.66 31.90
CA TRP A 471 19.73 3.92 31.40
C TRP A 471 20.74 3.92 32.55
N ASP A 472 21.99 3.56 32.26
CA ASP A 472 23.11 3.88 33.14
C ASP A 472 23.12 5.40 33.45
N PRO A 473 23.33 5.83 34.71
CA PRO A 473 23.30 7.26 35.07
C PRO A 473 24.28 8.15 34.30
N THR A 474 25.33 7.58 33.73
CA THR A 474 26.35 8.29 32.95
C THR A 474 25.98 8.43 31.48
N ALA A 475 24.98 7.69 31.02
CA ALA A 475 24.57 7.59 29.64
C ALA A 475 23.26 8.38 29.42
N SER A 476 23.03 8.91 28.21
CA SER A 476 21.75 9.56 27.87
C SER A 476 21.53 9.71 26.36
N GLU A 477 20.28 9.97 25.95
CA GLU A 477 19.94 10.21 24.53
C GLU A 477 20.75 11.34 23.89
N ARG A 478 21.05 12.41 24.64
CA ARG A 478 21.87 13.54 24.14
C ARG A 478 23.30 13.14 23.79
N LEU A 479 23.78 12.01 24.30
CA LEU A 479 25.12 11.47 24.07
C LEU A 479 25.15 10.41 22.97
N LEU A 480 24.01 10.06 22.36
CA LEU A 480 23.95 8.99 21.36
C LEU A 480 24.90 9.26 20.18
N LYS A 481 25.71 8.27 19.83
CA LYS A 481 26.60 8.29 18.68
C LYS A 481 26.38 7.04 17.84
N MET A 482 26.92 7.05 16.62
CA MET A 482 26.87 5.91 15.72
C MET A 482 28.19 5.15 15.75
N TYR A 483 28.10 3.81 15.75
CA TYR A 483 29.25 2.92 15.71
C TYR A 483 29.07 1.87 14.61
N ASN A 484 30.17 1.48 13.98
CA ASN A 484 30.25 0.27 13.16
C ASN A 484 30.49 -0.92 14.10
N ALA A 485 29.48 -1.80 14.25
CA ALA A 485 29.50 -2.91 15.19
C ALA A 485 29.65 -4.28 14.50
N TYR A 486 30.76 -4.95 14.80
CA TYR A 486 31.18 -6.20 14.18
C TYR A 486 30.50 -7.40 14.85
N PRO A 487 30.08 -8.42 14.07
CA PRO A 487 29.45 -9.62 14.62
C PRO A 487 30.45 -10.53 15.37
N ALA A 488 29.89 -11.50 16.10
CA ALA A 488 30.67 -12.58 16.70
C ALA A 488 31.50 -13.35 15.65
N PRO A 489 32.67 -13.91 16.02
CA PRO A 489 33.24 -13.99 17.38
C PRO A 489 34.00 -12.73 17.84
N ASN A 490 34.29 -11.80 16.94
CA ASN A 490 35.08 -10.60 17.23
C ASN A 490 34.18 -9.39 17.49
N GLU A 491 33.22 -9.54 18.39
CA GLU A 491 32.29 -8.44 18.71
C GLU A 491 33.06 -7.23 19.24
N ARG A 492 32.99 -6.13 18.50
CA ARG A 492 33.54 -4.83 18.87
C ARG A 492 32.75 -3.73 18.17
N ALA A 493 32.81 -2.52 18.70
CA ALA A 493 32.18 -1.34 18.10
C ALA A 493 33.22 -0.25 17.90
N LEU A 494 33.29 0.33 16.69
CA LEU A 494 34.16 1.45 16.35
C LEU A 494 33.31 2.69 16.12
N LYS A 495 33.62 3.77 16.86
CA LYS A 495 32.89 5.04 16.77
C LYS A 495 33.06 5.64 15.38
N LEU A 496 31.95 6.05 14.78
CA LEU A 496 31.96 6.75 13.50
C LEU A 496 32.19 8.26 13.72
N THR A 497 33.26 8.78 13.12
CA THR A 497 33.69 10.18 13.12
C THR A 497 34.11 10.64 11.71
N PRO A 498 33.17 10.68 10.74
CA PRO A 498 33.43 11.08 9.35
C PRO A 498 33.84 12.54 9.16
N THR A 499 33.60 13.39 10.15
CA THR A 499 34.04 14.80 10.19
C THR A 499 34.78 15.06 11.50
N LEU A 500 35.67 16.06 11.52
CA LEU A 500 36.36 16.52 12.73
C LEU A 500 36.03 18.00 12.98
N PRO A 501 35.31 18.33 14.07
CA PRO A 501 34.58 17.40 14.94
C PRO A 501 33.36 16.78 14.24
N PRO A 502 32.89 15.60 14.68
CA PRO A 502 31.68 15.00 14.14
C PRO A 502 30.47 15.84 14.52
N THR A 503 29.72 16.31 13.51
CA THR A 503 28.49 17.06 13.74
C THR A 503 27.30 16.11 13.76
N TYR A 504 26.87 15.74 14.96
CA TYR A 504 25.68 14.94 15.17
C TYR A 504 24.44 15.83 15.32
N ASN A 505 23.40 15.51 14.57
CA ASN A 505 22.07 16.07 14.79
C ASN A 505 21.20 15.03 15.50
N ARG A 506 20.42 15.46 16.50
CA ARG A 506 19.65 14.58 17.37
C ARG A 506 18.31 15.20 17.71
N ARG A 507 17.29 14.35 17.81
CA ARG A 507 16.01 14.69 18.43
C ARG A 507 15.65 13.58 19.40
N SER A 508 15.64 13.89 20.69
CA SER A 508 15.32 12.90 21.73
C SER A 508 13.84 12.53 21.74
N LEU A 509 13.49 11.45 22.43
CA LEU A 509 12.10 11.02 22.57
C LEU A 509 11.23 12.08 23.25
N ALA A 510 11.78 12.83 24.22
CA ALA A 510 11.08 13.93 24.88
C ALA A 510 10.70 15.09 23.94
N GLN A 511 11.32 15.15 22.75
CA GLN A 511 11.11 16.18 21.74
C GLN A 511 10.42 15.63 20.47
N SER A 512 10.02 14.35 20.48
CA SER A 512 9.43 13.68 19.31
C SER A 512 7.98 13.27 19.54
N THR A 513 7.30 12.89 18.46
CA THR A 513 5.95 12.32 18.48
C THR A 513 5.94 10.80 18.67
N GLY A 514 7.09 10.21 19.03
CA GLY A 514 7.24 8.78 19.33
C GLY A 514 8.42 8.09 18.63
N ILE A 515 9.00 8.71 17.58
CA ILE A 515 10.25 8.27 16.95
C ILE A 515 11.30 9.38 17.09
N ALA A 516 12.34 9.08 17.85
CA ALA A 516 13.55 9.89 18.03
C ALA A 516 14.59 9.51 16.98
N TYR A 517 15.64 10.33 16.81
CA TYR A 517 16.69 10.02 15.85
C TYR A 517 18.07 10.52 16.24
N VAL A 518 19.07 9.89 15.63
CA VAL A 518 20.45 10.36 15.54
C VAL A 518 20.81 10.44 14.06
N GLU A 519 21.53 11.48 13.67
CA GLU A 519 21.94 11.74 12.30
C GLU A 519 23.43 12.08 12.24
N LEU A 520 24.13 11.51 11.27
CA LEU A 520 25.56 11.71 11.05
C LEU A 520 25.87 11.81 9.55
N PHE A 521 26.59 12.87 9.17
CA PHE A 521 26.99 13.13 7.78
C PHE A 521 28.29 12.42 7.40
N GLY A 522 28.32 11.77 6.24
CA GLY A 522 29.56 11.33 5.59
C GLY A 522 29.97 9.88 5.86
N ILE A 523 29.08 9.06 6.42
CA ILE A 523 29.31 7.61 6.55
C ILE A 523 29.44 7.01 5.14
N SER A 524 30.41 6.13 4.95
CA SER A 524 30.72 5.51 3.66
C SER A 524 30.84 3.99 3.74
N ARG A 525 30.81 3.32 2.57
CA ARG A 525 31.15 1.89 2.45
C ARG A 525 32.64 1.60 2.60
N SER A 526 33.49 2.55 2.22
CA SER A 526 34.94 2.39 2.14
C SER A 526 35.67 3.56 2.79
N GLY A 527 36.96 3.38 3.11
CA GLY A 527 37.81 4.37 3.76
C GLY A 527 38.32 3.92 5.12
N ALA A 528 38.72 4.88 5.95
CA ALA A 528 39.19 4.62 7.31
C ALA A 528 38.09 3.99 8.19
N ASP A 529 38.47 3.20 9.19
CA ASP A 529 37.52 2.46 10.03
C ASP A 529 36.52 3.35 10.78
N ASN A 530 36.89 4.60 11.05
CA ASN A 530 36.04 5.58 11.72
C ASN A 530 35.06 6.29 10.77
N ILE A 531 35.11 6.04 9.46
CA ILE A 531 34.15 6.61 8.50
C ILE A 531 33.31 5.54 7.80
N ARG A 532 33.76 4.29 7.89
CA ARG A 532 33.23 3.15 7.15
C ARG A 532 32.21 2.33 7.95
N LEU A 533 31.09 2.00 7.31
CA LEU A 533 30.15 0.95 7.74
C LEU A 533 30.29 -0.25 6.79
N ASP A 534 30.83 -1.35 7.30
CA ASP A 534 31.06 -2.58 6.52
C ASP A 534 29.74 -3.33 6.26
N ASP A 535 29.59 -3.98 5.10
CA ASP A 535 28.41 -4.79 4.80
C ASP A 535 28.25 -5.93 5.82
N GLY A 536 27.04 -6.08 6.36
CA GLY A 536 26.72 -7.11 7.34
C GLY A 536 27.07 -6.75 8.79
N ASN A 537 27.76 -5.63 9.01
CA ASN A 537 27.88 -5.04 10.33
C ASN A 537 26.61 -4.24 10.70
N ASP A 538 26.41 -4.06 12.00
CA ASP A 538 25.30 -3.28 12.51
C ASP A 538 25.73 -1.82 12.73
N LEU A 539 24.84 -0.89 12.38
CA LEU A 539 24.90 0.49 12.84
C LEU A 539 24.36 0.55 14.28
N LEU A 540 25.26 0.57 15.25
CA LEU A 540 24.92 0.62 16.67
C LEU A 540 24.74 2.06 17.13
N LEU A 541 23.67 2.32 17.89
CA LEU A 541 23.43 3.60 18.56
C LEU A 541 23.74 3.45 20.06
N ARG A 542 24.75 4.18 20.54
CA ARG A 542 25.27 4.09 21.91
C ARG A 542 25.35 5.47 22.54
N GLY A 543 24.79 5.63 23.73
CA GLY A 543 24.77 6.93 24.43
C GLY A 543 25.59 6.95 25.71
N SER A 544 26.54 6.03 25.87
CA SER A 544 27.58 6.15 26.89
C SER A 544 28.54 7.30 26.58
N ARG A 545 29.22 7.77 27.63
CA ARG A 545 30.31 8.74 27.49
C ARG A 545 31.55 8.04 26.95
N ASP A 546 32.18 8.64 25.95
CA ASP A 546 33.53 8.27 25.58
C ASP A 546 34.53 9.19 26.29
N THR A 547 35.81 8.88 26.14
CA THR A 547 36.87 9.85 26.48
C THR A 547 36.92 10.94 25.43
N LEU A 548 36.78 12.19 25.85
CA LEU A 548 36.91 13.36 24.97
C LEU A 548 38.37 13.57 24.63
N ARG A 549 38.66 13.78 23.36
CA ARG A 549 40.00 14.04 22.85
C ARG A 549 40.05 15.41 22.22
N ALA A 550 41.10 16.17 22.54
CA ALA A 550 41.39 17.38 21.79
C ALA A 550 41.71 17.01 20.33
N ILE A 551 41.12 17.74 19.39
CA ILE A 551 41.32 17.58 17.94
C ILE A 551 41.89 18.84 17.29
N ALA A 552 41.92 19.93 18.04
CA ALA A 552 42.48 21.21 17.65
C ALA A 552 42.94 21.94 18.91
N SER A 553 43.91 22.85 18.76
CA SER A 553 44.23 23.81 19.80
C SER A 553 43.11 24.83 19.90
N GLY A 554 42.66 25.11 21.12
CA GLY A 554 41.47 25.93 21.33
C GLY A 554 41.09 26.04 22.80
N ARG A 555 39.96 26.70 23.05
CA ARG A 555 39.44 26.91 24.39
C ARG A 555 38.72 25.67 24.89
N TRP A 556 38.76 25.42 26.20
CA TRP A 556 38.03 24.32 26.82
C TRP A 556 36.53 24.35 26.55
N SER A 557 35.94 25.54 26.57
CA SER A 557 34.51 25.75 26.28
C SER A 557 34.16 25.69 24.79
N ASN A 558 35.15 25.65 23.89
CA ASN A 558 34.91 25.65 22.45
C ASN A 558 34.57 24.23 21.97
N PRO A 559 33.36 23.98 21.43
CA PRO A 559 32.99 22.67 20.88
C PRO A 559 33.95 22.15 19.81
N PHE A 560 34.58 23.05 19.03
CA PHE A 560 35.52 22.67 17.96
C PHE A 560 36.89 22.21 18.47
N THR A 561 37.18 22.37 19.77
CA THR A 561 38.38 21.80 20.40
C THR A 561 38.27 20.28 20.56
N TRP A 562 37.05 19.73 20.63
CA TRP A 562 36.80 18.37 21.11
C TRP A 562 36.21 17.45 20.05
N ASP A 563 36.61 16.18 20.05
CA ASP A 563 36.14 15.12 19.14
C ASP A 563 34.64 14.74 19.30
N GLU A 564 33.95 15.36 20.26
CA GLU A 564 32.51 15.19 20.49
C GLU A 564 31.67 16.44 20.14
N ALA A 565 32.30 17.49 19.60
CA ALA A 565 31.63 18.76 19.29
C ALA A 565 30.88 19.36 20.50
N ARG A 566 31.45 19.23 21.71
CA ARG A 566 30.86 19.76 22.96
C ARG A 566 31.94 20.06 23.99
N GLU A 567 31.64 20.98 24.91
CA GLU A 567 32.46 21.21 26.11
C GLU A 567 32.47 19.96 27.01
N PRO A 568 33.62 19.59 27.61
CA PRO A 568 33.70 18.57 28.62
C PRO A 568 32.91 18.95 29.88
N GLU A 569 32.24 17.97 30.45
CA GLU A 569 31.44 18.08 31.65
C GLU A 569 32.19 17.50 32.86
N PRO A 570 31.76 17.81 34.10
CA PRO A 570 32.37 17.31 35.34
C PRO A 570 32.62 15.79 35.38
N ILE A 571 31.82 15.03 34.66
CA ILE A 571 31.83 13.57 34.60
C ILE A 571 32.66 13.03 33.40
N ASP A 572 33.16 13.88 32.52
CA ASP A 572 33.95 13.42 31.38
C ASP A 572 35.40 13.13 31.72
N ARG A 573 35.99 12.23 30.91
CA ARG A 573 37.43 12.02 30.86
C ARG A 573 37.96 12.70 29.63
N VAL A 574 39.07 13.41 29.77
CA VAL A 574 39.61 14.26 28.73
C VAL A 574 41.07 13.91 28.46
N ILE A 575 41.45 13.84 27.19
CA ILE A 575 42.82 13.68 26.72
C ILE A 575 43.18 14.86 25.83
N ILE A 576 44.29 15.53 26.15
CA ILE A 576 44.91 16.58 25.37
C ILE A 576 46.28 16.05 24.93
N ASP A 577 46.40 15.63 23.68
CA ASP A 577 47.65 15.09 23.14
C ASP A 577 47.88 15.63 21.73
N GLY A 578 48.95 16.40 21.53
CA GLY A 578 49.27 17.10 20.29
C GLY A 578 48.73 18.52 20.18
N PHE A 579 48.00 19.02 21.19
CA PHE A 579 47.25 20.28 21.12
C PHE A 579 47.37 21.12 22.38
N THR A 580 47.20 22.43 22.21
CA THR A 580 47.16 23.41 23.30
C THR A 580 45.72 23.80 23.63
N VAL A 581 45.25 23.40 24.81
CA VAL A 581 43.94 23.77 25.33
C VAL A 581 44.07 24.85 26.39
N HIS A 582 43.20 25.86 26.35
CA HIS A 582 43.22 26.96 27.31
C HIS A 582 41.88 27.16 28.02
N VAL A 583 41.96 27.63 29.26
CA VAL A 583 40.82 27.82 30.18
C VAL A 583 40.86 29.23 30.76
N GLY A 584 39.72 29.93 30.76
CA GLY A 584 39.54 31.17 31.51
C GLY A 584 39.91 32.48 30.78
N TYR A 585 40.43 32.38 29.57
CA TYR A 585 40.80 33.52 28.74
C TYR A 585 40.63 33.20 27.26
N VAL A 586 40.88 34.18 26.39
CA VAL A 586 40.73 34.04 24.93
C VAL A 586 42.10 34.14 24.27
N ARG A 587 42.43 33.17 23.42
CA ARG A 587 43.63 33.18 22.57
C ARG A 587 43.28 33.53 21.14
N ALA A 588 44.23 34.09 20.41
CA ALA A 588 44.07 34.32 18.97
C ALA A 588 43.96 33.01 18.16
N SER A 589 44.30 31.85 18.75
CA SER A 589 44.21 30.54 18.08
C SER A 589 42.80 30.17 17.64
N ASP A 590 41.78 30.51 18.44
CA ASP A 590 40.38 30.24 18.12
C ASP A 590 39.45 31.44 18.33
N ASN A 591 39.92 32.50 19.02
CA ASN A 591 39.17 33.71 19.36
C ASN A 591 37.80 33.43 19.99
N TYR A 592 37.66 32.30 20.70
CA TYR A 592 36.38 31.83 21.23
C TYR A 592 36.06 32.45 22.59
N ALA A 593 35.14 33.41 22.60
CA ALA A 593 34.87 34.25 23.77
C ALA A 593 33.92 33.64 24.82
N VAL A 594 33.23 32.53 24.51
CA VAL A 594 32.26 31.92 25.45
C VAL A 594 33.00 31.30 26.63
N ALA A 595 32.61 31.66 27.85
CA ALA A 595 33.20 31.12 29.06
C ALA A 595 32.84 29.65 29.30
N GLU A 596 33.68 28.97 30.08
CA GLU A 596 33.47 27.59 30.52
C GLU A 596 32.17 27.50 31.33
N ARG A 597 31.33 26.51 31.00
CA ARG A 597 30.06 26.28 31.69
C ARG A 597 30.27 25.67 33.07
N TYR A 598 31.33 24.89 33.24
CA TYR A 598 31.64 24.16 34.49
C TYR A 598 33.01 24.55 35.05
N PRO A 599 33.27 25.83 35.31
CA PRO A 599 34.62 26.24 35.64
C PRO A 599 35.08 25.74 37.02
N ASP A 600 34.14 25.49 37.94
CA ASP A 600 34.39 24.90 39.26
C ASP A 600 34.36 23.36 39.25
N SER A 601 34.15 22.73 38.09
CA SER A 601 34.07 21.27 37.96
C SER A 601 34.36 20.85 36.51
N LEU A 602 35.58 21.11 36.03
CA LEU A 602 35.91 20.96 34.61
C LEU A 602 35.70 19.53 34.08
N SER A 603 36.21 18.53 34.81
CA SER A 603 36.11 17.11 34.44
C SER A 603 36.48 16.19 35.61
N GLN A 604 36.28 14.88 35.44
CA GLN A 604 36.69 13.87 36.44
C GLN A 604 38.10 13.32 36.17
N LEU A 605 38.61 13.50 34.96
CA LEU A 605 39.97 13.10 34.60
C LEU A 605 40.46 13.97 33.45
N VAL A 606 41.65 14.54 33.59
CA VAL A 606 42.40 15.14 32.47
C VAL A 606 43.74 14.46 32.32
N ILE A 607 44.08 14.12 31.08
CA ILE A 607 45.39 13.63 30.70
C ILE A 607 45.97 14.60 29.67
N VAL A 608 47.08 15.24 30.00
CA VAL A 608 47.93 15.93 29.02
C VAL A 608 49.01 14.94 28.59
N GLY A 609 48.93 14.51 27.33
CA GLY A 609 49.79 13.49 26.74
C GLY A 609 51.23 13.96 26.51
N ALA A 610 52.02 13.12 25.85
CA ALA A 610 53.46 13.34 25.70
C ALA A 610 53.86 13.94 24.34
N MET A 611 52.94 14.05 23.37
CA MET A 611 53.24 14.61 22.05
C MET A 611 53.64 16.09 22.13
N GLN A 612 54.35 16.57 21.12
CA GLN A 612 54.66 17.99 20.98
C GLN A 612 53.36 18.81 21.01
N ASN A 613 53.40 20.00 21.62
CA ASN A 613 52.27 20.93 21.76
C ASN A 613 51.19 20.53 22.77
N SER A 614 51.29 19.35 23.40
CA SER A 614 50.38 18.93 24.47
C SER A 614 50.46 19.86 25.68
N SER A 615 49.49 20.76 25.79
CA SER A 615 49.46 21.77 26.85
C SER A 615 48.05 22.06 27.35
N LEU A 616 47.92 22.25 28.66
CA LEU A 616 46.75 22.80 29.30
C LEU A 616 47.11 24.10 30.01
N LEU A 617 46.49 25.20 29.60
CA LEU A 617 46.78 26.55 30.05
C LEU A 617 45.63 27.11 30.88
N PHE A 618 45.92 27.66 32.05
CA PHE A 618 44.96 28.37 32.90
C PHE A 618 45.30 29.84 33.00
N GLY A 619 44.35 30.70 32.64
CA GLY A 619 44.45 32.16 32.74
C GLY A 619 43.14 32.79 33.22
N SER A 620 43.05 34.11 33.15
CA SER A 620 41.84 34.85 33.52
C SER A 620 41.79 36.21 32.81
N THR A 621 40.67 36.49 32.15
CA THR A 621 40.40 37.79 31.49
C THR A 621 39.24 38.56 32.13
N GLY A 622 38.81 38.17 33.34
CA GLY A 622 37.64 38.78 34.01
C GLY A 622 37.61 38.57 35.51
N THR A 623 36.43 38.73 36.12
CA THR A 623 36.19 38.52 37.56
C THR A 623 36.28 37.04 37.96
N PHE A 624 36.08 36.14 37.01
CA PHE A 624 36.20 34.72 37.22
C PHE A 624 37.65 34.26 36.98
N ASN A 625 38.28 33.75 38.02
CA ASN A 625 39.70 33.42 38.02
C ASN A 625 40.05 32.15 38.81
N THR A 626 39.05 31.38 39.23
CA THR A 626 39.23 30.19 40.05
C THR A 626 38.63 29.01 39.31
N PHE A 627 39.41 27.98 39.05
CA PHE A 627 38.96 26.78 38.36
C PHE A 627 39.14 25.59 39.29
N SER A 628 38.28 24.58 39.15
CA SER A 628 38.47 23.32 39.86
C SER A 628 37.99 22.12 39.09
N TYR A 629 38.57 20.98 39.43
CA TYR A 629 38.06 19.68 39.05
C TYR A 629 37.04 19.20 40.08
N VAL A 630 36.28 18.16 39.76
CA VAL A 630 35.31 17.58 40.72
C VAL A 630 36.05 17.19 42.01
N PRO A 631 35.64 17.67 43.19
CA PRO A 631 36.35 17.43 44.45
C PRO A 631 36.05 16.02 44.98
N ALA A 632 36.56 15.00 44.29
CA ALA A 632 36.36 13.59 44.65
C ALA A 632 37.67 12.83 44.58
N ALA A 633 37.88 11.88 45.49
CA ALA A 633 39.18 11.20 45.67
C ALA A 633 39.68 10.44 44.42
N GLY A 634 38.79 10.13 43.48
CA GLY A 634 39.12 9.46 42.21
C GLY A 634 39.36 10.40 41.02
N VAL A 635 39.43 11.72 41.26
CA VAL A 635 39.58 12.73 40.21
C VAL A 635 41.04 13.12 40.05
N ASP A 636 41.59 12.88 38.85
CA ASP A 636 43.00 13.07 38.57
C ASP A 636 43.24 14.09 37.45
N MET A 637 44.32 14.85 37.58
CA MET A 637 45.02 15.47 36.46
C MET A 637 46.35 14.77 36.27
N ARG A 638 46.62 14.28 35.05
CA ARG A 638 47.86 13.58 34.69
C ARG A 638 48.60 14.37 33.62
N ILE A 639 49.83 14.74 33.89
CA ILE A 639 50.68 15.48 32.94
C ILE A 639 51.86 14.61 32.56
N PHE A 640 52.00 14.30 31.28
CA PHE A 640 53.11 13.50 30.75
C PHE A 640 54.06 14.30 29.86
N ARG A 641 53.72 15.55 29.51
CA ARG A 641 54.55 16.35 28.62
C ARG A 641 55.77 16.93 29.32
N GLN A 642 56.95 16.67 28.76
CA GLN A 642 58.18 17.41 29.05
C GLN A 642 58.37 18.52 28.01
N ALA A 643 58.24 19.78 28.44
CA ALA A 643 58.53 20.92 27.58
C ALA A 643 60.05 21.02 27.28
N PRO A 644 60.45 21.24 26.01
CA PRO A 644 61.86 21.37 25.63
C PRO A 644 62.47 22.73 26.03
N ALA A 645 61.62 23.71 26.34
CA ALA A 645 62.03 25.07 26.71
C ALA A 645 61.07 25.67 27.75
N LEU A 646 61.52 26.75 28.40
CA LEU A 646 60.69 27.54 29.31
C LEU A 646 59.53 28.21 28.56
N VAL A 647 58.30 27.98 29.03
CA VAL A 647 57.13 28.74 28.57
C VAL A 647 57.07 30.08 29.33
N PRO A 648 56.96 31.23 28.63
CA PRO A 648 56.78 32.52 29.29
C PRO A 648 55.46 32.53 30.10
N THR A 649 55.56 32.74 31.42
CA THR A 649 54.39 32.73 32.32
C THR A 649 54.05 34.09 32.92
N LEU A 650 54.85 35.14 32.72
CA LEU A 650 54.58 36.45 33.31
C LEU A 650 53.35 37.14 32.70
N SER A 651 52.93 36.73 31.51
CA SER A 651 51.74 37.20 30.81
C SER A 651 51.02 36.01 30.17
N GLN A 652 49.69 36.02 30.18
CA GLN A 652 48.88 35.04 29.45
C GLN A 652 49.22 35.08 27.97
N ASP A 653 49.38 33.91 27.36
CA ASP A 653 49.67 33.83 25.94
C ASP A 653 48.42 34.13 25.12
N VAL A 654 48.35 35.27 24.45
CA VAL A 654 47.22 35.65 23.60
C VAL A 654 47.47 35.32 22.12
N THR A 655 48.56 34.63 21.80
CA THR A 655 48.95 34.32 20.42
C THR A 655 48.17 33.15 19.83
N ALA A 656 48.37 32.90 18.53
CA ALA A 656 47.76 31.77 17.83
C ALA A 656 48.65 30.53 17.79
N THR A 657 49.91 30.62 18.21
CA THR A 657 50.89 29.53 18.12
C THR A 657 50.66 28.49 19.20
N ASP A 658 50.77 27.21 18.87
CA ASP A 658 50.75 26.16 19.88
C ASP A 658 51.87 26.34 20.91
N ILE A 659 51.56 25.98 22.16
CA ILE A 659 52.51 26.00 23.27
C ILE A 659 52.91 24.56 23.58
N ASP A 660 54.19 24.35 23.76
CA ASP A 660 54.76 23.06 24.13
C ASP A 660 55.19 23.07 25.60
N GLY A 661 54.24 22.86 26.52
CA GLY A 661 54.34 23.31 27.92
C GLY A 661 53.87 22.34 29.02
N GLY A 662 53.07 21.32 28.72
CA GLY A 662 52.47 20.47 29.75
C GLY A 662 51.37 21.20 30.53
N LEU A 663 51.58 21.51 31.81
CA LEU A 663 50.64 22.34 32.58
C LEU A 663 51.19 23.76 32.73
N VAL A 664 50.40 24.77 32.35
CA VAL A 664 50.77 26.18 32.51
C VAL A 664 49.68 26.92 33.28
N VAL A 665 50.06 27.63 34.34
CA VAL A 665 49.15 28.43 35.17
C VAL A 665 49.67 29.86 35.22
N TYR A 666 48.92 30.78 34.61
CA TYR A 666 49.27 32.19 34.51
C TYR A 666 48.91 32.99 35.78
N PRO A 667 49.49 34.19 35.98
CA PRO A 667 49.18 35.07 37.09
C PRO A 667 47.68 35.36 37.19
N SER A 668 47.25 35.58 38.43
CA SER A 668 45.86 35.87 38.79
C SER A 668 44.86 34.73 38.56
N SER A 669 45.26 33.57 38.00
CA SER A 669 44.44 32.35 37.96
C SER A 669 44.72 31.45 39.17
N THR A 670 43.67 30.79 39.65
CA THR A 670 43.72 29.74 40.67
C THR A 670 43.15 28.47 40.07
N ILE A 671 43.86 27.35 40.18
CA ILE A 671 43.36 26.02 39.81
C ILE A 671 43.45 25.09 41.03
N THR A 672 42.37 24.40 41.33
CA THR A 672 42.31 23.37 42.37
C THR A 672 42.12 22.00 41.72
N VAL A 673 43.05 21.09 41.98
CA VAL A 673 43.03 19.70 41.50
C VAL A 673 43.06 18.76 42.70
N THR A 674 42.24 17.71 42.69
CA THR A 674 42.23 16.74 43.78
C THR A 674 43.53 15.93 43.81
N ASN A 675 43.87 15.28 42.70
CA ASN A 675 45.14 14.59 42.53
C ASN A 675 45.87 15.16 41.30
N LEU A 676 47.14 15.56 41.49
CA LEU A 676 48.04 15.91 40.39
C LEU A 676 49.12 14.85 40.26
N LEU A 677 49.14 14.15 39.14
CA LEU A 677 50.11 13.11 38.82
C LEU A 677 51.01 13.60 37.68
N LEU A 678 52.32 13.64 37.93
CA LEU A 678 53.31 14.04 36.96
C LEU A 678 54.07 12.80 36.48
N GLY A 679 54.15 12.63 35.16
CA GLY A 679 55.05 11.67 34.53
C GLY A 679 56.52 12.02 34.80
N ALA A 680 57.41 11.07 34.53
CA ALA A 680 58.84 11.33 34.58
C ALA A 680 59.17 12.52 33.65
N ASP A 681 59.87 13.52 34.20
CA ASP A 681 60.28 14.74 33.52
C ASP A 681 59.15 15.66 33.00
N ALA A 682 57.90 15.43 33.44
CA ALA A 682 56.78 16.27 33.06
C ALA A 682 56.93 17.71 33.62
N THR A 683 56.57 18.71 32.81
CA THR A 683 56.75 20.12 33.14
C THR A 683 55.47 20.78 33.62
N VAL A 684 55.59 21.55 34.72
CA VAL A 684 54.55 22.44 35.24
C VAL A 684 55.14 23.85 35.36
N PHE A 685 54.61 24.79 34.59
CA PHE A 685 54.98 26.20 34.67
C PHE A 685 53.89 26.97 35.44
N ASN A 686 54.18 27.40 36.66
CA ASN A 686 53.18 28.05 37.51
C ASN A 686 53.63 29.46 37.95
N ALA A 687 52.91 30.48 37.53
CA ALA A 687 53.00 31.86 38.00
C ALA A 687 51.68 32.36 38.66
N GLY A 688 50.69 31.46 38.82
CA GLY A 688 49.42 31.70 39.51
C GLY A 688 49.33 30.91 40.83
N ARG A 689 48.14 30.38 41.14
CA ARG A 689 47.90 29.53 42.32
C ARG A 689 47.46 28.13 41.88
N LEU A 690 48.30 27.13 42.13
CA LEU A 690 47.97 25.71 41.96
C LEU A 690 47.76 25.09 43.34
N ARG A 691 46.53 24.64 43.62
CA ARG A 691 46.16 23.92 44.84
C ARG A 691 45.98 22.44 44.52
N VAL A 692 46.69 21.58 45.23
CA VAL A 692 46.64 20.13 45.06
C VAL A 692 46.11 19.50 46.34
N GLY A 693 45.14 18.59 46.22
CA GLY A 693 44.46 17.93 47.32
C GLY A 693 42.97 18.25 47.36
N ILE A 694 42.21 17.47 48.14
CA ILE A 694 40.83 17.82 48.49
C ILE A 694 40.92 18.96 49.52
N PRO A 695 40.42 20.17 49.21
CA PRO A 695 40.44 21.28 50.16
C PRO A 695 39.58 21.02 51.41
#